data_AF-A0A934VGE0-F1
#
_entry.id   AF-A0A934VGE0-F1
#
_cell.length_a   1.000
_cell.length_b   1.000
_cell.length_c   1.000
_cell.angle_alpha   90.00
_cell.angle_beta   90.00
_cell.angle_gamma   90.00
#
_symmetry.space_group_name_H-M   'P 1'
#
loop_
_entity.id
_entity.type
_entity.pdbx_description
1 polymer ?
#
loop_
_entity_poly.entity_id
_entity_poly.type
_entity_poly.pdbx_seq_one_letter_code
_entity_poly.pdbx_strand_id
1 'polypeptide(L)'
;MLRSLMTVSGFTLISRLLGFLRDILIARFLGTGLVADAFFAAFRFPNLFRRIFGEGAFNAAFVPLFGRKVAADHAGGIRFASKAFSMLFVVLGIFTLVAIPAMPLLMNLVVPGFKARDVDPSFFGKTTEIVLQEKGQTFEVGTKGARAMFLNPLEKGSLRVSEVSFASEDRGLGGLFGQKSAREVRRLGAPVSEEVALAGRYHTVLGPLTIELPPGLSGEEAEDFTEERAEEIKLIRQNNFVVEGFTWEEGVFVARSGADSYQFSRPRGKAGEDFRWFSLSLAGQGSTEIYRNDPGTFETTVKLARIMFIYLLCMALAAHLSGVLNTFRIFGMPAAAPVILNLVFLIALGFIGWRGWLPGETLAWAVAVAGFLQLAALWATCLKKGAPIKLVRPRLDREMKKLFALMGPGVASASVQQINLLIGGIIASFQPGAVSYLYYSDRVYQLPLGMIGIALGVVLLPEVTRQLQGGLERQAGKTITRGIELGMLLTLPAAAAMVVVPTELIAGLFQRGEFVRADAVQTGRALAAFALGLPGYVLIKVLQPGYFAKGDTKNPMKMALTMVLVNIVVSLLLFPWLGHVGLALATSIAAWVNVFMLWRGLHGFVVMSESVVFRLGRMVLCSLLMGVVLFFAAKGLAPWFEEGASWQRIGAMVILVSTGATAFGAFALFLRATSIQDLKAGFGKG
;
A
#
# COMPACT_ATOMS: atom_id res chain seq x y z
N MET A 1 28.82 -13.02 -17.98
CA MET A 1 27.38 -13.20 -17.71
C MET A 1 27.12 -13.49 -16.23
N LEU A 2 27.70 -14.55 -15.65
CA LEU A 2 27.50 -14.93 -14.24
C LEU A 2 27.87 -13.82 -13.23
N ARG A 3 29.04 -13.17 -13.39
CA ARG A 3 29.44 -12.03 -12.54
C ARG A 3 28.43 -10.89 -12.57
N SER A 4 27.97 -10.49 -13.75
CA SER A 4 26.97 -9.43 -13.93
C SER A 4 25.61 -9.79 -13.32
N LEU A 5 25.17 -11.05 -13.48
CA LEU A 5 23.95 -11.55 -12.85
C LEU A 5 24.05 -11.55 -11.33
N MET A 6 25.19 -11.97 -10.77
CA MET A 6 25.45 -11.92 -9.33
C MET A 6 25.47 -10.48 -8.81
N THR A 7 26.09 -9.55 -9.53
CA THR A 7 26.10 -8.13 -9.15
C THR A 7 24.69 -7.54 -9.13
N VAL A 8 23.88 -7.76 -10.18
CA VAL A 8 22.51 -7.25 -10.25
C VAL A 8 21.64 -7.87 -9.16
N SER A 9 21.72 -9.18 -8.97
CA SER A 9 20.94 -9.89 -7.95
C SER A 9 21.35 -9.46 -6.54
N GLY A 10 22.65 -9.28 -6.29
CA GLY A 10 23.19 -8.81 -5.02
C GLY A 10 22.69 -7.41 -4.66
N PHE A 11 22.84 -6.43 -5.55
CA PHE A 11 22.32 -5.07 -5.30
C PHE A 11 20.80 -5.03 -5.17
N THR A 12 20.08 -5.85 -5.95
CA THR A 12 18.62 -5.97 -5.84
C THR A 12 18.21 -6.52 -4.48
N LEU A 13 18.91 -7.55 -3.99
CA LEU A 13 18.66 -8.12 -2.66
C LEU A 13 18.95 -7.10 -1.55
N ILE A 14 20.10 -6.42 -1.61
CA ILE A 14 20.46 -5.36 -0.66
C ILE A 14 19.39 -4.26 -0.66
N SER A 15 18.96 -3.80 -1.83
CA SER A 15 17.91 -2.78 -1.92
C SER A 15 16.58 -3.28 -1.34
N ARG A 16 16.19 -4.54 -1.55
CA ARG A 16 14.96 -5.09 -0.96
C ARG A 16 15.04 -5.17 0.57
N LEU A 17 16.17 -5.62 1.11
CA LEU A 17 16.39 -5.71 2.56
C LEU A 17 16.39 -4.32 3.20
N LEU A 18 17.13 -3.35 2.64
CA LEU A 18 17.14 -1.97 3.12
C LEU A 18 15.79 -1.29 2.95
N GLY A 19 15.07 -1.57 1.87
CA GLY A 19 13.71 -1.06 1.64
C GLY A 19 12.73 -1.58 2.67
N PHE A 20 12.86 -2.84 3.08
CA PHE A 20 12.04 -3.42 4.13
C PHE A 20 12.38 -2.83 5.50
N LEU A 21 13.66 -2.68 5.84
CA LEU A 21 14.10 -1.99 7.05
C LEU A 21 13.58 -0.54 7.09
N ARG A 22 13.65 0.17 5.96
CA ARG A 22 13.09 1.50 5.79
C ARG A 22 11.59 1.49 6.09
N ASP A 23 10.82 0.56 5.52
CA ASP A 23 9.37 0.51 5.72
C ASP A 23 9.01 0.24 7.20
N ILE A 24 9.78 -0.57 7.91
CA ILE A 24 9.65 -0.78 9.38
C ILE A 24 9.88 0.52 10.14
N LEU A 25 10.93 1.27 9.79
CA LEU A 25 11.25 2.54 10.45
C LEU A 25 10.25 3.64 10.09
N ILE A 26 9.77 3.69 8.85
CA ILE A 26 8.68 4.58 8.43
C ILE A 26 7.44 4.30 9.27
N ALA A 27 7.04 3.03 9.46
CA ALA A 27 5.93 2.68 10.35
C ALA A 27 6.14 3.18 11.77
N ARG A 28 7.34 3.07 12.32
CA ARG A 28 7.65 3.57 13.67
C ARG A 28 7.39 5.07 13.84
N PHE A 29 7.67 5.89 12.83
CA PHE A 29 7.57 7.36 12.93
C PHE A 29 6.27 7.94 12.34
N LEU A 30 5.63 7.25 11.40
CA LEU A 30 4.41 7.72 10.73
C LEU A 30 3.14 6.97 11.16
N GLY A 31 3.28 5.74 11.66
CA GLY A 31 2.15 4.86 11.98
C GLY A 31 1.27 4.61 10.76
N THR A 32 -0.05 4.64 10.96
CA THR A 32 -1.08 4.56 9.90
C THR A 32 -2.06 5.73 9.95
N GLY A 33 -1.61 6.88 10.47
CA GLY A 33 -2.42 8.11 10.60
C GLY A 33 -2.45 8.98 9.34
N LEU A 34 -2.95 10.21 9.47
CA LEU A 34 -3.05 11.20 8.38
C LEU A 34 -1.75 11.33 7.59
N VAL A 35 -0.63 11.54 8.29
CA VAL A 35 0.65 11.82 7.63
C VAL A 35 1.15 10.60 6.87
N ALA A 36 0.91 9.38 7.38
CA ALA A 36 1.26 8.14 6.68
C ALA A 36 0.45 7.98 5.38
N ASP A 37 -0.86 8.16 5.47
CA ASP A 37 -1.77 8.07 4.33
C ASP A 37 -1.45 9.13 3.27
N ALA A 38 -1.23 10.38 3.69
CA ALA A 38 -0.81 11.48 2.83
C ALA A 38 0.54 11.21 2.17
N PHE A 39 1.52 10.73 2.93
CA PHE A 39 2.84 10.38 2.42
C PHE A 39 2.77 9.27 1.38
N PHE A 40 2.10 8.15 1.67
CA PHE A 40 1.99 7.03 0.73
C PHE A 40 1.15 7.38 -0.49
N ALA A 41 0.11 8.21 -0.34
CA ALA A 41 -0.63 8.76 -1.47
C ALA A 41 0.24 9.62 -2.38
N ALA A 42 0.98 10.58 -1.81
CA ALA A 42 1.90 11.44 -2.55
C ALA A 42 3.00 10.62 -3.25
N PHE A 43 3.56 9.62 -2.56
CA PHE A 43 4.64 8.77 -3.05
C PHE A 43 4.23 7.82 -4.19
N ARG A 44 2.94 7.69 -4.50
CA ARG A 44 2.46 6.90 -5.65
C ARG A 44 2.96 7.46 -6.98
N PHE A 45 3.00 8.80 -7.13
CA PHE A 45 3.48 9.43 -8.37
C PHE A 45 4.92 9.03 -8.68
N PRO A 46 5.91 9.30 -7.79
CA PRO A 46 7.26 8.76 -7.90
C PRO A 46 7.34 7.31 -8.38
N ASN A 47 6.55 6.43 -7.76
CA ASN A 47 6.57 5.00 -8.07
C ASN A 47 5.95 4.65 -9.43
N LEU A 48 4.83 5.29 -9.79
CA LEU A 48 4.16 5.12 -11.07
C LEU A 48 5.13 5.41 -12.22
N PHE A 49 5.78 6.57 -12.16
CA PHE A 49 6.69 7.01 -13.20
C PHE A 49 7.99 6.20 -13.22
N ARG A 50 8.54 5.84 -12.05
CA ARG A 50 9.68 4.91 -11.96
C ARG A 50 9.41 3.61 -12.71
N ARG A 51 8.20 3.06 -12.60
CA ARG A 51 7.82 1.81 -13.25
C ARG A 51 7.59 1.98 -14.75
N ILE A 52 6.93 3.06 -15.18
CA ILE A 52 6.69 3.33 -16.60
C ILE A 52 8.01 3.56 -17.37
N PHE A 53 8.89 4.41 -16.85
CA PHE A 53 10.13 4.80 -17.54
C PHE A 53 11.30 3.86 -17.23
N GLY A 54 11.46 3.45 -15.97
CA GLY A 54 12.58 2.62 -15.52
C GLY A 54 12.45 1.14 -15.84
N GLU A 55 11.24 0.57 -15.70
CA GLU A 55 11.05 -0.89 -15.72
C GLU A 55 10.59 -1.47 -17.06
N GLY A 56 10.18 -0.68 -18.07
CA GLY A 56 9.62 -1.30 -19.28
C GLY A 56 9.65 -0.49 -20.57
N ALA A 57 8.89 0.60 -20.66
CA ALA A 57 8.53 1.14 -21.97
C ALA A 57 9.68 1.87 -22.67
N PHE A 58 10.37 2.74 -21.94
CA PHE A 58 11.47 3.52 -22.50
C PHE A 58 12.64 2.60 -22.86
N ASN A 59 13.10 1.78 -21.93
CA ASN A 59 14.27 0.92 -22.13
C ASN A 59 14.06 -0.13 -23.24
N ALA A 60 12.85 -0.70 -23.37
CA ALA A 60 12.54 -1.66 -24.43
C ALA A 60 12.65 -1.06 -25.85
N ALA A 61 12.30 0.22 -26.01
CA ALA A 61 12.41 0.92 -27.29
C ALA A 61 13.81 1.53 -27.51
N PHE A 62 14.40 2.11 -26.46
CA PHE A 62 15.65 2.86 -26.53
C PHE A 62 16.87 1.96 -26.70
N VAL A 63 17.01 0.90 -25.89
CA VAL A 63 18.23 0.06 -25.86
C VAL A 63 18.54 -0.56 -27.22
N PRO A 64 17.58 -1.15 -27.97
CA PRO A 64 17.86 -1.70 -29.30
C PRO A 64 18.28 -0.64 -30.33
N LEU A 65 17.65 0.55 -30.30
CA LEU A 65 17.98 1.65 -31.22
C LEU A 65 19.36 2.24 -30.92
N PHE A 66 19.64 2.50 -29.65
CA PHE A 66 20.93 3.01 -29.20
C PHE A 66 22.04 1.98 -29.45
N GLY A 67 21.80 0.69 -29.15
CA GLY A 67 22.73 -0.41 -29.39
C GLY A 67 23.14 -0.53 -30.87
N ARG A 68 22.19 -0.43 -31.80
CA ARG A 68 22.50 -0.43 -33.25
C ARG A 68 23.32 0.80 -33.65
N LYS A 69 22.99 1.99 -33.13
CA LYS A 69 23.70 3.24 -33.46
C LYS A 69 25.11 3.27 -32.91
N VAL A 70 25.31 2.88 -31.65
CA VAL A 70 26.62 2.89 -31.02
C VAL A 70 27.55 1.83 -31.60
N ALA A 71 27.00 0.71 -32.09
CA ALA A 71 27.76 -0.29 -32.82
C ALA A 71 28.22 0.17 -34.21
N ALA A 72 27.46 1.07 -34.86
CA ALA A 72 27.80 1.61 -36.18
C ALA A 72 28.73 2.84 -36.09
N ASP A 73 28.43 3.77 -35.18
CA ASP A 73 29.23 4.97 -34.90
C ASP A 73 29.07 5.30 -33.41
N HIS A 74 30.14 5.09 -32.62
CA HIS A 74 30.12 5.36 -31.18
C HIS A 74 29.72 6.81 -30.89
N ALA A 75 30.29 7.77 -31.63
CA ALA A 75 30.00 9.19 -31.43
C ALA A 75 28.54 9.53 -31.83
N GLY A 76 28.05 8.92 -32.91
CA GLY A 76 26.66 9.02 -33.37
C GLY A 76 25.66 8.43 -32.38
N GLY A 77 25.99 7.29 -31.79
CA GLY A 77 25.24 6.71 -30.67
C GLY A 77 25.16 7.66 -29.49
N ILE A 78 26.29 8.20 -29.02
CA ILE A 78 26.33 9.14 -27.89
C ILE A 78 25.56 10.43 -28.21
N ARG A 79 25.61 10.96 -29.45
CA ARG A 79 24.77 12.09 -29.88
C ARG A 79 23.28 11.75 -29.81
N PHE A 80 22.89 10.55 -30.25
CA PHE A 80 21.50 10.08 -30.16
C PHE A 80 21.03 9.96 -28.72
N ALA A 81 21.83 9.35 -27.83
CA ALA A 81 21.53 9.26 -26.41
C ALA A 81 21.42 10.65 -25.76
N SER A 82 22.36 11.55 -26.05
CA SER A 82 22.35 12.94 -25.57
C SER A 82 21.10 13.71 -26.03
N LYS A 83 20.69 13.56 -27.30
CA LYS A 83 19.43 14.15 -27.80
C LYS A 83 18.22 13.61 -27.06
N ALA A 84 18.14 12.29 -26.86
CA ALA A 84 17.04 11.66 -26.14
C ALA A 84 17.00 12.12 -24.68
N PHE A 85 18.16 12.21 -24.00
CA PHE A 85 18.29 12.73 -22.65
C PHE A 85 17.80 14.19 -22.55
N SER A 86 18.25 15.07 -23.46
CA SER A 86 17.78 16.46 -23.52
C SER A 86 16.30 16.59 -23.78
N MET A 87 15.75 15.76 -24.68
CA MET A 87 14.34 15.78 -25.00
C MET A 87 13.51 15.36 -23.78
N LEU A 88 13.92 14.30 -23.10
CA LEU A 88 13.30 13.88 -21.83
C LEU A 88 13.41 14.98 -20.77
N PHE A 89 14.58 15.60 -20.61
CA PHE A 89 14.79 16.68 -19.64
C PHE A 89 13.82 17.84 -19.89
N VAL A 90 13.68 18.31 -21.13
CA VAL A 90 12.80 19.44 -21.46
C VAL A 90 11.34 19.06 -21.36
N VAL A 91 10.91 17.92 -21.93
CA VAL A 91 9.51 17.49 -21.89
C VAL A 91 9.06 17.24 -20.44
N LEU A 92 9.87 16.53 -19.66
CA LEU A 92 9.53 16.22 -18.27
C LEU A 92 9.75 17.42 -17.34
N GLY A 93 10.68 18.32 -17.67
CA GLY A 93 10.88 19.59 -16.97
C GLY A 93 9.65 20.49 -17.12
N ILE A 94 9.15 20.69 -18.34
CA ILE A 94 7.91 21.43 -18.59
C ILE A 94 6.73 20.75 -17.89
N PHE A 95 6.61 19.41 -18.01
CA PHE A 95 5.57 18.67 -17.31
C PHE A 95 5.63 18.85 -15.79
N THR A 96 6.83 18.82 -15.20
CA THR A 96 7.06 19.06 -13.77
C THR A 96 6.67 20.48 -13.36
N LEU A 97 7.09 21.48 -14.13
CA LEU A 97 6.77 22.89 -13.87
C LEU A 97 5.27 23.19 -13.96
N VAL A 98 4.53 22.50 -14.85
CA VAL A 98 3.07 22.62 -14.97
C VAL A 98 2.35 21.81 -13.87
N ALA A 99 2.86 20.63 -13.53
CA ALA A 99 2.21 19.74 -12.57
C ALA A 99 2.32 20.21 -11.12
N ILE A 100 3.41 20.87 -10.72
CA ILE A 100 3.58 21.41 -9.35
C ILE A 100 2.48 22.41 -8.95
N PRO A 101 2.17 23.45 -9.75
CA PRO A 101 1.04 24.33 -9.45
C PRO A 101 -0.30 23.60 -9.63
N ALA A 102 -0.42 22.69 -10.61
CA ALA A 102 -1.62 21.88 -10.82
C ALA A 102 -1.79 20.70 -9.83
N MET A 103 -0.90 20.55 -8.84
CA MET A 103 -0.91 19.42 -7.90
C MET A 103 -2.24 19.24 -7.15
N PRO A 104 -2.96 20.29 -6.73
CA PRO A 104 -4.30 20.13 -6.14
C PRO A 104 -5.29 19.43 -7.07
N LEU A 105 -5.26 19.74 -8.37
CA LEU A 105 -6.11 19.07 -9.37
C LEU A 105 -5.70 17.61 -9.55
N LEU A 106 -4.40 17.34 -9.60
CA LEU A 106 -3.87 15.97 -9.71
C LEU A 106 -4.22 15.13 -8.48
N MET A 107 -4.09 15.69 -7.27
CA MET A 107 -4.48 14.99 -6.04
C MET A 107 -5.98 14.76 -5.95
N ASN A 108 -6.80 15.69 -6.46
CA ASN A 108 -8.23 15.48 -6.53
C ASN A 108 -8.62 14.26 -7.38
N LEU A 109 -7.83 13.95 -8.42
CA LEU A 109 -8.06 12.76 -9.24
C LEU A 109 -7.56 11.47 -8.57
N VAL A 110 -6.44 11.54 -7.84
CA VAL A 110 -5.76 10.35 -7.30
C VAL A 110 -6.21 9.97 -5.89
N VAL A 111 -6.58 10.95 -5.08
CA VAL A 111 -7.10 10.76 -3.72
C VAL A 111 -8.33 11.64 -3.47
N PRO A 112 -9.40 11.50 -4.28
CA PRO A 112 -10.63 12.27 -4.08
C PRO A 112 -11.22 12.08 -2.68
N GLY A 113 -11.04 10.90 -2.08
CA GLY A 113 -11.55 10.60 -0.73
C GLY A 113 -10.85 11.34 0.40
N PHE A 114 -9.66 11.93 0.17
CA PHE A 114 -8.99 12.76 1.18
C PHE A 114 -9.55 14.16 1.30
N LYS A 115 -10.31 14.63 0.30
CA LYS A 115 -11.01 15.91 0.46
C LYS A 115 -12.04 15.76 1.56
N ALA A 116 -12.01 16.71 2.49
CA ALA A 116 -13.13 17.03 3.34
C ALA A 116 -14.31 17.43 2.44
N ARG A 117 -15.16 16.47 2.05
CA ARG A 117 -16.45 16.72 1.39
C ARG A 117 -17.49 15.73 1.89
N ASP A 118 -18.55 16.31 2.43
CA ASP A 118 -19.96 15.95 2.27
C ASP A 118 -20.37 14.54 2.68
N VAL A 119 -20.78 14.41 3.94
CA VAL A 119 -21.59 13.28 4.40
C VAL A 119 -23.00 13.42 3.83
N ASP A 120 -23.31 12.63 2.79
CA ASP A 120 -24.70 12.31 2.45
C ASP A 120 -25.10 11.03 3.19
N PRO A 121 -26.16 11.05 4.02
CA PRO A 121 -26.65 9.85 4.70
C PRO A 121 -27.19 8.78 3.76
N SER A 122 -27.42 9.07 2.48
CA SER A 122 -28.18 8.20 1.59
C SER A 122 -27.38 7.39 0.55
N PHE A 123 -26.33 7.93 -0.09
CA PHE A 123 -25.26 7.14 -0.75
C PHE A 123 -24.13 7.99 -1.38
N PHE A 124 -24.39 9.21 -1.88
CA PHE A 124 -23.44 10.17 -2.46
C PHE A 124 -24.19 11.51 -2.72
N GLY A 125 -23.95 12.61 -1.98
CA GLY A 125 -24.70 13.88 -2.17
C GLY A 125 -24.81 14.90 -1.00
N LYS A 126 -24.13 16.04 -1.17
CA LYS A 126 -24.27 17.34 -0.47
C LYS A 126 -23.84 17.47 1.00
N THR A 127 -22.87 18.37 1.17
CA THR A 127 -22.63 19.19 2.36
C THR A 127 -23.98 19.69 2.84
N THR A 128 -24.45 19.17 3.97
CA THR A 128 -25.49 19.90 4.68
C THR A 128 -24.73 20.69 5.72
N GLU A 129 -24.50 21.96 5.40
CA GLU A 129 -24.27 22.96 6.42
C GLU A 129 -25.36 22.78 7.48
N ILE A 130 -24.99 22.27 8.66
CA ILE A 130 -25.96 22.01 9.72
C ILE A 130 -26.21 23.36 10.40
N VAL A 131 -27.20 24.09 9.94
CA VAL A 131 -27.66 25.33 10.59
C VAL A 131 -28.46 24.95 11.84
N LEU A 132 -27.89 25.19 13.01
CA LEU A 132 -28.56 24.94 14.29
C LEU A 132 -29.42 26.15 14.66
N GLN A 133 -30.69 25.89 14.99
CA GLN A 133 -31.65 26.88 15.48
C GLN A 133 -31.97 26.60 16.96
N GLU A 134 -31.13 27.05 17.90
CA GLU A 134 -31.25 27.01 19.37
C GLU A 134 -31.59 25.67 20.06
N LYS A 135 -32.56 24.91 19.57
CA LYS A 135 -32.92 23.56 19.98
C LYS A 135 -31.80 22.57 19.63
N GLY A 136 -31.46 21.71 20.58
CA GLY A 136 -30.51 20.62 20.38
C GLY A 136 -30.96 19.66 19.28
N GLN A 137 -30.05 19.31 18.38
CA GLN A 137 -30.23 18.26 17.37
C GLN A 137 -29.20 17.16 17.58
N THR A 138 -29.63 15.91 17.45
CA THR A 138 -28.78 14.73 17.54
C THR A 138 -28.49 14.18 16.15
N PHE A 139 -27.21 13.97 15.86
CA PHE A 139 -26.70 13.48 14.59
C PHE A 139 -26.13 12.08 14.76
N GLU A 140 -26.63 11.13 13.96
CA GLU A 140 -26.06 9.78 13.88
C GLU A 140 -25.20 9.64 12.62
N VAL A 141 -23.92 9.34 12.83
CA VAL A 141 -22.96 9.11 11.74
C VAL A 141 -22.42 7.69 11.82
N GLY A 142 -22.48 6.97 10.69
CA GLY A 142 -21.85 5.65 10.60
C GLY A 142 -20.34 5.72 10.84
N THR A 143 -19.80 4.86 11.72
CA THR A 143 -18.37 4.85 12.12
C THR A 143 -17.54 3.79 11.39
N LYS A 144 -18.10 3.18 10.34
CA LYS A 144 -17.45 2.10 9.59
C LYS A 144 -16.13 2.57 8.99
N GLY A 145 -15.02 2.07 9.53
CA GLY A 145 -13.66 2.39 9.09
C GLY A 145 -13.12 3.74 9.58
N ALA A 146 -13.91 4.53 10.32
CA ALA A 146 -13.46 5.80 10.90
C ALA A 146 -12.68 5.57 12.19
N ARG A 147 -11.46 6.15 12.28
CA ARG A 147 -10.65 6.17 13.50
C ARG A 147 -11.07 7.28 14.46
N ALA A 148 -11.48 8.40 13.87
CA ALA A 148 -11.98 9.58 14.55
C ALA A 148 -13.04 10.26 13.69
N MET A 149 -13.87 11.06 14.33
CA MET A 149 -14.81 11.98 13.68
C MET A 149 -14.29 13.40 13.87
N PHE A 150 -14.42 14.23 12.84
CA PHE A 150 -13.98 15.62 12.89
C PHE A 150 -15.18 16.53 12.76
N LEU A 151 -15.26 17.56 13.60
CA LEU A 151 -16.29 18.58 13.55
C LEU A 151 -15.64 19.94 13.24
N ASN A 152 -16.10 20.62 12.20
CA ASN A 152 -15.55 21.88 11.71
C ASN A 152 -16.64 22.97 11.77
N PRO A 153 -16.59 23.93 12.70
CA PRO A 153 -17.51 25.06 12.73
C PRO A 153 -17.28 25.98 11.52
N LEU A 154 -18.34 26.36 10.81
CA LEU A 154 -18.28 27.17 9.58
C LEU A 154 -18.57 28.66 9.81
N GLU A 155 -19.40 29.00 10.79
CA GLU A 155 -19.78 30.38 11.12
C GLU A 155 -19.50 30.72 12.60
N LYS A 156 -19.26 32.01 12.89
CA LYS A 156 -19.13 32.51 14.28
C LYS A 156 -20.44 32.29 15.04
N GLY A 157 -20.39 31.54 16.12
CA GLY A 157 -21.56 31.18 16.91
C GLY A 157 -21.20 30.40 18.18
N SER A 158 -22.20 30.06 18.99
CA SER A 158 -22.01 29.19 20.16
C SER A 158 -22.55 27.80 19.82
N LEU A 159 -21.67 26.83 19.62
CA LEU A 159 -22.04 25.42 19.47
C LEU A 159 -21.71 24.70 20.77
N ARG A 160 -22.73 24.15 21.43
CA ARG A 160 -22.60 23.31 22.61
C ARG A 160 -22.76 21.85 22.22
N VAL A 161 -21.73 21.05 22.41
CA VAL A 161 -21.82 19.58 22.32
C VAL A 161 -22.44 19.07 23.62
N SER A 162 -23.63 18.47 23.59
CA SER A 162 -24.30 18.01 24.81
C SER A 162 -24.11 16.51 25.08
N GLU A 163 -23.84 15.69 24.06
CA GLU A 163 -23.59 14.25 24.25
C GLU A 163 -22.77 13.68 23.10
N VAL A 164 -21.85 12.76 23.42
CA VAL A 164 -21.12 11.93 22.44
C VAL A 164 -21.20 10.46 22.85
N SER A 165 -21.88 9.64 22.04
CA SER A 165 -22.03 8.21 22.29
C SER A 165 -21.69 7.36 21.07
N PHE A 166 -21.18 6.15 21.32
CA PHE A 166 -20.88 5.17 20.27
C PHE A 166 -21.71 3.91 20.50
N ALA A 167 -22.38 3.43 19.46
CA ALA A 167 -23.18 2.20 19.52
C ALA A 167 -22.40 1.02 18.90
N SER A 168 -22.24 -0.06 19.67
CA SER A 168 -21.76 -1.35 19.19
C SER A 168 -22.94 -2.33 19.08
N GLU A 169 -22.94 -3.15 18.02
CA GLU A 169 -23.94 -4.19 17.82
C GLU A 169 -23.39 -5.49 18.46
N ASP A 170 -24.07 -6.02 19.48
CA ASP A 170 -23.63 -7.23 20.17
C ASP A 170 -23.82 -8.44 19.24
N ARG A 171 -22.79 -9.25 18.99
CA ARG A 171 -22.84 -10.43 18.11
C ARG A 171 -23.53 -11.64 18.79
N GLY A 172 -24.52 -11.40 19.64
CA GLY A 172 -25.26 -12.45 20.34
C GLY A 172 -26.54 -12.83 19.59
N LEU A 173 -26.52 -13.93 18.83
CA LEU A 173 -27.69 -14.77 18.47
C LEU A 173 -28.93 -14.14 17.79
N GLY A 174 -28.96 -12.85 17.48
CA GLY A 174 -30.10 -12.17 16.83
C GLY A 174 -30.26 -12.42 15.32
N GLY A 175 -29.37 -13.22 14.71
CA GLY A 175 -29.38 -13.49 13.26
C GLY A 175 -30.41 -14.52 12.78
N LEU A 176 -31.11 -15.21 13.69
CA LEU A 176 -32.01 -16.33 13.33
C LEU A 176 -33.51 -16.01 13.42
N PHE A 177 -33.90 -14.95 14.12
CA PHE A 177 -35.28 -14.48 14.16
C PHE A 177 -35.30 -12.98 13.88
N GLY A 178 -35.81 -12.63 12.69
CA GLY A 178 -35.85 -11.27 12.20
C GLY A 178 -36.52 -10.32 13.18
N GLN A 179 -35.93 -9.14 13.36
CA GLN A 179 -36.63 -8.01 13.95
C GLN A 179 -36.48 -6.77 13.08
N LYS A 180 -37.63 -6.12 12.96
CA LYS A 180 -37.97 -5.02 12.08
C LYS A 180 -36.87 -3.97 12.03
N SER A 181 -36.30 -3.79 10.84
CA SER A 181 -35.27 -2.81 10.57
C SER A 181 -35.67 -1.41 11.01
N ALA A 182 -34.72 -0.64 11.55
CA ALA A 182 -34.81 0.80 11.87
C ALA A 182 -35.43 1.70 10.76
N ARG A 183 -35.62 1.14 9.56
CA ARG A 183 -36.39 1.71 8.44
C ARG A 183 -37.88 1.91 8.74
N GLU A 184 -38.50 1.09 9.59
CA GLU A 184 -39.92 1.23 9.98
C GLU A 184 -40.14 2.31 11.04
N VAL A 185 -39.19 2.50 11.97
CA VAL A 185 -39.26 3.56 13.01
C VAL A 185 -39.07 4.95 12.40
N ARG A 186 -38.23 5.09 11.36
CA ARG A 186 -38.03 6.35 10.62
C ARG A 186 -39.27 6.87 9.87
N ARG A 187 -40.27 6.03 9.58
CA ARG A 187 -41.50 6.46 8.88
C ARG A 187 -42.47 7.23 9.77
N LEU A 188 -42.29 7.22 11.09
CA LEU A 188 -43.29 7.72 12.04
C LEU A 188 -43.03 9.12 12.60
N GLY A 189 -41.93 9.79 12.23
CA GLY A 189 -41.73 11.22 12.56
C GLY A 189 -41.79 11.60 14.05
N ALA A 190 -41.61 10.64 14.96
CA ALA A 190 -41.68 10.88 16.39
C ALA A 190 -40.33 11.41 16.94
N PRO A 191 -40.34 12.37 17.88
CA PRO A 191 -39.13 12.75 18.61
C PRO A 191 -38.66 11.54 19.42
N VAL A 192 -37.41 11.14 19.21
CA VAL A 192 -36.84 9.96 19.87
C VAL A 192 -36.44 10.37 21.29
N SER A 193 -37.41 10.39 22.20
CA SER A 193 -37.17 10.37 23.65
C SER A 193 -37.13 8.93 24.14
N GLU A 194 -36.03 8.56 24.79
CA GLU A 194 -35.79 7.41 25.71
C GLU A 194 -36.17 5.96 25.33
N GLU A 195 -36.96 5.68 24.29
CA GLU A 195 -37.47 4.31 24.03
C GLU A 195 -36.79 3.51 22.90
N VAL A 196 -35.67 3.97 22.33
CA VAL A 196 -34.86 3.18 21.37
C VAL A 196 -33.67 2.49 22.07
N ALA A 197 -33.88 2.04 23.31
CA ALA A 197 -32.93 1.20 24.05
C ALA A 197 -32.99 -0.30 23.64
N LEU A 198 -33.45 -0.62 22.44
CA LEU A 198 -33.69 -2.00 21.99
C LEU A 198 -32.73 -2.37 20.86
N ALA A 199 -31.71 -3.18 21.24
CA ALA A 199 -30.81 -4.01 20.42
C ALA A 199 -29.34 -3.55 20.19
N GLY A 200 -28.74 -2.68 21.03
CA GLY A 200 -27.30 -2.38 20.98
C GLY A 200 -26.70 -2.03 22.33
N ARG A 201 -25.38 -2.27 22.52
CA ARG A 201 -24.64 -1.73 23.68
C ARG A 201 -24.16 -0.32 23.32
N TYR A 202 -24.65 0.67 24.05
CA TYR A 202 -24.20 2.05 23.92
C TYR A 202 -23.06 2.27 24.91
N HIS A 203 -21.94 2.79 24.39
CA HIS A 203 -20.87 3.31 25.21
C HIS A 203 -20.97 4.83 25.14
N THR A 204 -21.57 5.42 26.16
CA THR A 204 -21.51 6.88 26.39
C THR A 204 -20.09 7.17 26.85
N VAL A 205 -19.35 7.90 26.04
CA VAL A 205 -17.92 8.13 26.29
C VAL A 205 -17.77 9.46 27.04
N LEU A 206 -18.61 10.46 26.75
CA LEU A 206 -18.71 11.71 27.51
C LEU A 206 -20.13 11.85 28.08
N GLY A 207 -20.24 12.22 29.37
CA GLY A 207 -21.47 12.83 29.89
C GLY A 207 -21.70 14.23 29.29
N PRO A 208 -22.73 14.99 29.72
CA PRO A 208 -22.95 16.34 29.21
C PRO A 208 -21.73 17.23 29.46
N LEU A 209 -20.99 17.52 28.38
CA LEU A 209 -19.74 18.26 28.42
C LEU A 209 -19.89 19.55 27.62
N THR A 210 -20.12 20.67 28.31
CA THR A 210 -20.16 21.99 27.67
C THR A 210 -18.76 22.34 27.16
N ILE A 211 -18.51 22.14 25.87
CA ILE A 211 -17.34 22.74 25.18
C ILE A 211 -17.79 24.12 24.73
N GLU A 212 -17.25 25.18 25.33
CA GLU A 212 -17.40 26.55 24.82
C GLU A 212 -16.40 26.75 23.69
N LEU A 213 -16.91 27.08 22.50
CA LEU A 213 -16.04 27.47 21.38
C LEU A 213 -15.32 28.77 21.75
N PRO A 214 -14.01 28.90 21.50
CA PRO A 214 -13.32 30.16 21.76
C PRO A 214 -13.96 31.27 20.92
N PRO A 215 -14.36 32.41 21.52
CA PRO A 215 -14.73 33.58 20.75
C PRO A 215 -13.51 34.03 19.95
N GLY A 216 -13.73 34.33 18.66
CA GLY A 216 -12.64 34.54 17.72
C GLY A 216 -11.58 35.51 18.25
N LEU A 217 -10.35 35.03 18.39
CA LEU A 217 -9.19 35.85 18.68
C LEU A 217 -9.01 36.87 17.54
N SER A 218 -9.53 38.08 17.73
CA SER A 218 -9.04 39.25 17.01
C SER A 218 -7.62 39.54 17.47
N GLY A 219 -6.74 39.81 16.51
CA GLY A 219 -5.28 39.78 16.63
C GLY A 219 -4.60 40.81 17.53
N GLU A 220 -5.20 41.25 18.64
CA GLU A 220 -4.54 42.06 19.68
C GLU A 220 -4.87 41.64 21.13
N GLU A 221 -5.73 40.65 21.38
CA GLU A 221 -6.11 40.21 22.75
C GLU A 221 -5.48 38.87 23.19
N ALA A 222 -4.32 38.51 22.63
CA ALA A 222 -3.60 37.27 22.98
C ALA A 222 -2.47 37.46 24.03
N GLU A 223 -2.42 38.60 24.73
CA GLU A 223 -1.36 38.89 25.71
C GLU A 223 -1.76 38.70 27.19
N ASP A 224 -3.00 38.36 27.51
CA ASP A 224 -3.46 38.29 28.92
C ASP A 224 -3.85 36.89 29.43
N PHE A 225 -3.29 35.83 28.85
CA PHE A 225 -3.25 34.51 29.51
C PHE A 225 -2.02 34.43 30.41
N THR A 226 -2.21 34.89 31.65
CA THR A 226 -1.21 34.95 32.71
C THR A 226 -0.48 33.62 32.95
N GLU A 227 0.85 33.70 33.04
CA GLU A 227 1.85 32.62 33.11
C GLU A 227 1.71 31.63 34.28
N GLU A 228 0.81 31.86 35.24
CA GLU A 228 0.73 31.08 36.49
C GLU A 228 0.08 29.68 36.37
N ARG A 229 -0.45 29.30 35.20
CA ARG A 229 -0.99 27.95 34.94
C ARG A 229 -0.21 27.13 33.91
N ALA A 230 0.90 27.66 33.38
CA ALA A 230 1.71 27.00 32.36
C ALA A 230 2.64 25.89 32.91
N GLU A 231 2.78 25.74 34.23
CA GLU A 231 3.73 24.78 34.82
C GLU A 231 3.26 23.31 34.83
N GLU A 232 1.99 23.00 34.55
CA GLU A 232 1.50 21.61 34.61
C GLU A 232 1.52 20.85 33.27
N ILE A 233 1.82 21.50 32.15
CA ILE A 233 1.78 20.83 30.83
C ILE A 233 2.98 21.23 29.99
N LYS A 234 3.91 20.29 29.84
CA LYS A 234 5.14 20.41 29.06
C LYS A 234 4.83 20.61 27.56
N LEU A 235 4.63 21.86 27.15
CA LEU A 235 4.44 22.30 25.78
C LEU A 235 5.69 21.99 24.92
N ILE A 236 5.60 20.96 24.08
CA ILE A 236 6.56 20.74 23.00
C ILE A 236 5.93 21.27 21.70
N ARG A 237 6.44 22.40 21.21
CA ARG A 237 6.15 22.94 19.88
C ARG A 237 6.51 21.92 18.80
N GLN A 238 5.53 21.39 18.08
CA GLN A 238 5.71 20.82 16.74
C GLN A 238 4.58 21.30 15.83
N ASN A 239 4.95 22.10 14.82
CA ASN A 239 4.07 22.81 13.87
C ASN A 239 3.18 23.88 14.50
N ASN A 240 2.68 24.82 13.69
CA ASN A 240 1.73 25.91 14.04
C ASN A 240 0.36 25.40 14.54
N PHE A 241 0.34 24.38 15.40
CA PHE A 241 -0.82 23.81 16.05
C PHE A 241 -0.74 24.20 17.52
N VAL A 242 -1.50 25.22 17.90
CA VAL A 242 -1.75 25.55 19.30
C VAL A 242 -2.88 24.64 19.78
N VAL A 243 -2.68 23.96 20.90
CA VAL A 243 -3.66 23.08 21.54
C VAL A 243 -4.30 23.84 22.69
N GLU A 244 -5.62 24.03 22.67
CA GLU A 244 -6.41 24.57 23.78
C GLU A 244 -7.39 23.49 24.32
N GLY A 245 -6.87 22.47 25.04
CA GLY A 245 -7.64 21.46 25.82
C GLY A 245 -8.53 20.46 25.03
N PHE A 246 -8.83 19.21 25.45
CA PHE A 246 -8.66 18.43 26.69
C PHE A 246 -8.21 16.98 26.38
N THR A 247 -7.51 16.31 27.31
CA THR A 247 -6.96 14.93 27.23
C THR A 247 -7.38 14.00 28.38
N TRP A 248 -7.48 12.68 28.16
CA TRP A 248 -6.80 11.67 29.00
C TRP A 248 -6.35 10.40 28.23
N GLU A 249 -5.05 10.11 28.33
CA GLU A 249 -4.35 8.90 27.83
C GLU A 249 -4.52 7.74 28.81
N GLU A 250 -4.47 6.48 28.34
CA GLU A 250 -4.85 5.24 29.08
C GLU A 250 -6.35 4.93 29.22
N GLY A 251 -7.27 5.70 28.62
CA GLY A 251 -8.69 5.36 28.73
C GLY A 251 -9.69 6.05 27.81
N VAL A 252 -9.21 7.00 26.99
CA VAL A 252 -9.95 7.87 26.04
C VAL A 252 -10.44 9.17 26.70
N PHE A 253 -9.87 10.30 26.29
CA PHE A 253 -10.51 11.31 25.41
C PHE A 253 -9.45 12.28 24.88
N VAL A 254 -9.47 12.65 23.60
CA VAL A 254 -8.77 13.88 23.19
C VAL A 254 -9.61 14.63 22.17
N ALA A 255 -10.20 15.75 22.59
CA ALA A 255 -10.62 16.81 21.68
C ALA A 255 -9.36 17.60 21.34
N ARG A 256 -8.88 17.49 20.10
CA ARG A 256 -7.80 18.33 19.60
C ARG A 256 -8.42 19.38 18.71
N SER A 257 -8.24 20.63 19.10
CA SER A 257 -8.47 21.77 18.23
C SER A 257 -7.29 21.88 17.26
N GLY A 258 -7.52 21.61 15.98
CA GLY A 258 -6.79 22.36 14.94
C GLY A 258 -7.40 23.75 14.86
N ALA A 259 -6.75 24.72 14.21
CA ALA A 259 -7.23 26.12 14.17
C ALA A 259 -8.74 26.28 13.87
N ASP A 260 -9.36 25.30 13.19
CA ASP A 260 -10.79 25.30 12.83
C ASP A 260 -11.56 23.98 13.12
N SER A 261 -11.02 22.92 13.74
CA SER A 261 -11.77 21.64 13.87
C SER A 261 -11.51 20.82 15.13
N TYR A 262 -12.56 20.16 15.65
CA TYR A 262 -12.55 19.27 16.81
C TYR A 262 -12.51 17.80 16.40
N GLN A 263 -11.53 17.05 16.92
CA GLN A 263 -11.41 15.61 16.72
C GLN A 263 -12.02 14.80 17.86
N PHE A 264 -12.86 13.81 17.57
CA PHE A 264 -13.37 12.83 18.53
C PHE A 264 -12.85 11.44 18.20
N SER A 265 -11.98 10.89 19.04
CA SER A 265 -11.43 9.55 18.85
C SER A 265 -12.44 8.47 19.22
N ARG A 266 -12.49 7.39 18.43
CA ARG A 266 -13.31 6.22 18.76
C ARG A 266 -12.83 5.57 20.07
N PRO A 267 -13.73 5.19 20.99
CA PRO A 267 -13.35 4.54 22.24
C PRO A 267 -12.58 3.23 21.99
N ARG A 268 -11.62 2.93 22.87
CA ARG A 268 -10.94 1.62 22.90
C ARG A 268 -11.94 0.58 23.39
N GLY A 269 -12.66 -0.06 22.46
CA GLY A 269 -13.42 -1.26 22.74
C GLY A 269 -12.52 -2.47 23.02
N LYS A 270 -13.09 -3.55 23.57
CA LYS A 270 -12.39 -4.84 23.61
C LYS A 270 -12.03 -5.26 22.18
N ALA A 271 -10.90 -5.93 22.01
CA ALA A 271 -10.43 -6.37 20.69
C ALA A 271 -11.54 -7.12 19.91
N GLY A 272 -12.07 -6.51 18.86
CA GLY A 272 -13.16 -7.08 18.04
C GLY A 272 -14.49 -6.32 18.07
N GLU A 273 -14.66 -5.30 18.93
CA GLU A 273 -15.86 -4.46 18.95
C GLU A 273 -15.89 -3.48 17.75
N ASP A 274 -16.74 -3.78 16.78
CA ASP A 274 -17.03 -2.91 15.63
C ASP A 274 -18.18 -1.96 15.97
N PHE A 275 -17.86 -0.76 16.47
CA PHE A 275 -18.81 0.35 16.58
C PHE A 275 -19.36 0.67 15.19
N ARG A 276 -20.68 0.82 15.10
CA ARG A 276 -21.39 1.12 13.84
C ARG A 276 -21.86 2.56 13.75
N TRP A 277 -22.20 3.16 14.87
CA TRP A 277 -22.76 4.52 14.93
C TRP A 277 -22.01 5.38 15.95
N PHE A 278 -21.88 6.65 15.61
CA PHE A 278 -21.47 7.76 16.45
C PHE A 278 -22.66 8.68 16.54
N SER A 279 -23.14 8.93 17.74
CA SER A 279 -24.19 9.90 18.02
C SER A 279 -23.54 11.14 18.64
N LEU A 280 -23.89 12.30 18.10
CA LEU A 280 -23.43 13.60 18.55
C LEU A 280 -24.63 14.54 18.69
N SER A 281 -24.85 15.05 19.90
CA SER A 281 -25.88 16.06 20.14
C SER A 281 -25.25 17.45 20.18
N LEU A 282 -25.75 18.35 19.35
CA LEU A 282 -25.30 19.74 19.23
C LEU A 282 -26.46 20.69 19.50
N ALA A 283 -26.23 21.76 20.27
CA ALA A 283 -27.20 22.83 20.53
C ALA A 283 -26.55 24.21 20.33
N GLY A 284 -27.32 25.22 19.94
CA GLY A 284 -26.85 26.61 19.80
C GLY A 284 -27.15 27.25 18.43
N GLN A 285 -26.41 28.32 18.10
CA GLN A 285 -26.56 29.07 16.84
C GLN A 285 -25.24 29.04 16.05
N GLY A 286 -25.31 28.70 14.77
CA GLY A 286 -24.17 28.62 13.84
C GLY A 286 -24.28 27.43 12.90
N SER A 287 -23.29 27.26 12.03
CA SER A 287 -23.20 26.13 11.13
C SER A 287 -21.93 25.29 11.31
N THR A 288 -22.01 23.99 11.04
CA THR A 288 -20.87 23.07 11.19
C THR A 288 -20.91 21.89 10.19
N GLU A 289 -19.73 21.34 9.87
CA GLU A 289 -19.54 20.15 9.06
C GLU A 289 -18.95 18.99 9.88
N ILE A 290 -19.38 17.76 9.59
CA ILE A 290 -18.84 16.54 10.19
C ILE A 290 -18.09 15.73 9.14
N TYR A 291 -16.81 15.41 9.38
CA TYR A 291 -15.99 14.59 8.47
C TYR A 291 -15.62 13.23 9.07
N ARG A 292 -15.49 12.23 8.17
CA ARG A 292 -14.93 10.91 8.48
C ARG A 292 -13.43 10.81 8.24
N ASN A 293 -12.86 11.68 7.41
CA ASN A 293 -11.44 11.83 7.13
C ASN A 293 -10.95 13.16 7.71
N ASP A 294 -9.68 13.23 8.09
CA ASP A 294 -9.09 14.44 8.64
C ASP A 294 -8.96 15.52 7.54
N PRO A 295 -9.52 16.73 7.74
CA PRO A 295 -9.54 17.79 6.73
C PRO A 295 -8.14 18.22 6.24
N GLY A 296 -7.10 18.07 7.07
CA GLY A 296 -5.71 18.39 6.70
C GLY A 296 -5.03 17.33 5.81
N THR A 297 -5.64 16.15 5.60
CA THR A 297 -5.01 15.04 4.85
C THR A 297 -4.76 15.42 3.40
N PHE A 298 -5.75 16.06 2.74
CA PHE A 298 -5.63 16.45 1.34
C PHE A 298 -4.53 17.49 1.13
N GLU A 299 -4.52 18.54 1.95
CA GLU A 299 -3.54 19.62 1.86
C GLU A 299 -2.11 19.12 2.12
N THR A 300 -1.96 18.28 3.15
CA THR A 300 -0.69 17.62 3.44
C THR A 300 -0.24 16.78 2.25
N THR A 301 -1.14 16.00 1.66
CA THR A 301 -0.83 15.19 0.47
C THR A 301 -0.36 16.06 -0.70
N VAL A 302 -1.04 17.19 -0.95
CA VAL A 302 -0.65 18.16 -1.99
C VAL A 302 0.75 18.72 -1.70
N LYS A 303 1.03 19.15 -0.47
CA LYS A 303 2.34 19.69 -0.06
C LYS A 303 3.45 18.66 -0.28
N LEU A 304 3.27 17.44 0.23
CA LEU A 304 4.25 16.37 0.10
C LEU A 304 4.44 15.97 -1.37
N ALA A 305 3.37 15.91 -2.16
CA ALA A 305 3.44 15.57 -3.56
C ALA A 305 4.18 16.62 -4.39
N ARG A 306 4.00 17.92 -4.12
CA ARG A 306 4.77 19.00 -4.76
C ARG A 306 6.27 18.82 -4.54
N ILE A 307 6.68 18.52 -3.31
CA ILE A 307 8.09 18.27 -2.96
C ILE A 307 8.62 17.03 -3.70
N MET A 308 7.88 15.92 -3.64
CA MET A 308 8.30 14.68 -4.27
C MET A 308 8.24 14.73 -5.81
N PHE A 309 7.51 15.68 -6.42
CA PHE A 309 7.27 15.66 -7.86
C PHE A 309 8.55 15.79 -8.67
N ILE A 310 9.55 16.53 -8.18
CA ILE A 310 10.85 16.68 -8.86
C ILE A 310 11.58 15.34 -9.03
N TYR A 311 11.33 14.37 -8.14
CA TYR A 311 11.88 13.03 -8.24
C TYR A 311 11.49 12.32 -9.53
N LEU A 312 10.31 12.64 -10.11
CA LEU A 312 9.85 12.11 -11.39
C LEU A 312 10.85 12.41 -12.50
N LEU A 313 11.25 13.68 -12.62
CA LEU A 313 12.22 14.15 -13.60
C LEU A 313 13.55 13.40 -13.43
N CYS A 314 14.06 13.35 -12.19
CA CYS A 314 15.30 12.66 -11.89
C CYS A 314 15.27 11.18 -12.28
N MET A 315 14.17 10.48 -11.97
CA MET A 315 14.04 9.05 -12.22
C MET A 315 13.93 8.69 -13.69
N ALA A 316 13.24 9.49 -14.49
CA ALA A 316 13.15 9.24 -15.92
C ALA A 316 14.51 9.45 -16.62
N LEU A 317 15.27 10.46 -16.19
CA LEU A 317 16.63 10.69 -16.66
C LEU A 317 17.60 9.60 -16.18
N ALA A 318 17.48 9.16 -14.93
CA ALA A 318 18.22 8.03 -14.39
C ALA A 318 17.92 6.73 -15.17
N ALA A 319 16.65 6.48 -15.52
CA ALA A 319 16.26 5.34 -16.35
C ALA A 319 16.91 5.37 -17.74
N HIS A 320 16.99 6.54 -18.37
CA HIS A 320 17.70 6.72 -19.63
C HIS A 320 19.19 6.37 -19.50
N LEU A 321 19.88 6.93 -18.50
CA LEU A 321 21.30 6.65 -18.27
C LEU A 321 21.55 5.17 -17.93
N SER A 322 20.63 4.55 -17.20
CA SER A 322 20.63 3.10 -16.96
C SER A 322 20.57 2.32 -18.27
N GLY A 323 19.70 2.69 -19.22
CA GLY A 323 19.63 2.09 -20.55
C GLY A 323 20.94 2.23 -21.35
N VAL A 324 21.59 3.39 -21.27
CA VAL A 324 22.92 3.63 -21.86
C VAL A 324 23.96 2.67 -21.26
N LEU A 325 24.09 2.64 -19.94
CA LEU A 325 25.05 1.78 -19.24
C LEU A 325 24.81 0.29 -19.48
N ASN A 326 23.56 -0.16 -19.48
CA ASN A 326 23.20 -1.55 -19.76
C ASN A 326 23.60 -1.98 -21.17
N THR A 327 23.51 -1.07 -22.15
CA THR A 327 23.97 -1.32 -23.53
C THR A 327 25.48 -1.57 -23.57
N PHE A 328 26.25 -0.84 -22.75
CA PHE A 328 27.68 -1.06 -22.56
C PHE A 328 28.02 -2.21 -21.57
N ARG A 329 27.03 -3.05 -21.21
CA ARG A 329 27.18 -4.17 -20.26
C ARG A 329 27.62 -3.74 -18.85
N ILE A 330 27.33 -2.50 -18.45
CA ILE A 330 27.60 -1.97 -17.11
C ILE A 330 26.31 -2.02 -16.30
N PHE A 331 26.15 -3.09 -15.51
CA PHE A 331 24.91 -3.35 -14.77
C PHE A 331 24.96 -2.91 -13.30
N GLY A 332 26.17 -2.65 -12.76
CA GLY A 332 26.37 -2.39 -11.33
C GLY A 332 25.68 -1.13 -10.80
N MET A 333 26.04 0.04 -11.33
CA MET A 333 25.44 1.32 -10.90
C MET A 333 23.91 1.38 -11.16
N PRO A 334 23.39 0.93 -12.33
CA PRO A 334 21.95 0.76 -12.52
C PRO A 334 21.23 -0.05 -11.45
N ALA A 335 21.81 -1.20 -11.05
CA ALA A 335 21.23 -2.05 -10.02
C ALA A 335 21.40 -1.47 -8.60
N ALA A 336 22.44 -0.68 -8.36
CA ALA A 336 22.70 -0.02 -7.08
C ALA A 336 21.88 1.27 -6.88
N ALA A 337 21.32 1.87 -7.93
CA ALA A 337 20.57 3.14 -7.80
C ALA A 337 19.43 3.06 -6.75
N PRO A 338 18.57 2.02 -6.69
CA PRO A 338 17.57 1.88 -5.64
C PRO A 338 18.13 1.78 -4.21
N VAL A 339 19.40 1.37 -4.04
CA VAL A 339 20.07 1.36 -2.73
C VAL A 339 20.25 2.78 -2.20
N ILE A 340 20.62 3.74 -3.07
CA ILE A 340 20.78 5.15 -2.71
C ILE A 340 19.49 5.71 -2.10
N LEU A 341 18.33 5.43 -2.71
CA LEU A 341 17.04 5.86 -2.17
C LEU A 341 16.84 5.36 -0.75
N ASN A 342 17.05 4.07 -0.51
CA ASN A 342 16.87 3.50 0.81
C ASN A 342 17.86 4.08 1.84
N LEU A 343 19.12 4.30 1.46
CA LEU A 343 20.11 4.92 2.36
C LEU A 343 19.72 6.35 2.74
N VAL A 344 19.29 7.17 1.79
CA VAL A 344 18.84 8.54 2.06
C VAL A 344 17.63 8.55 2.99
N PHE A 345 16.68 7.62 2.78
CA PHE A 345 15.56 7.43 3.68
C PHE A 345 16.00 7.04 5.10
N LEU A 346 16.92 6.08 5.24
CA LEU A 346 17.41 5.62 6.55
C LEU A 346 18.14 6.74 7.30
N ILE A 347 18.94 7.55 6.58
CA ILE A 347 19.58 8.75 7.14
C ILE A 347 18.53 9.75 7.61
N ALA A 348 17.53 10.05 6.77
CA ALA A 348 16.44 10.97 7.11
C ALA A 348 15.64 10.50 8.34
N LEU A 349 15.35 9.20 8.46
CA LEU A 349 14.71 8.60 9.64
C LEU A 349 15.59 8.68 10.90
N GLY A 350 16.92 8.58 10.74
CA GLY A 350 17.86 8.85 11.82
C GLY A 350 17.78 10.30 12.32
N PHE A 351 17.73 11.27 11.41
CA PHE A 351 17.55 12.68 11.77
C PHE A 351 16.20 12.99 12.42
N ILE A 352 15.12 12.34 11.97
CA ILE A 352 13.80 12.43 12.63
C ILE A 352 13.92 12.00 14.09
N GLY A 353 14.52 10.82 14.35
CA GLY A 353 14.68 10.30 15.70
C GLY A 353 15.62 11.13 16.58
N TRP A 354 16.64 11.77 16.01
CA TRP A 354 17.61 12.55 16.78
C TRP A 354 17.18 14.00 17.04
N ARG A 355 16.64 14.69 16.03
CA ARG A 355 16.36 16.13 16.07
C ARG A 355 14.88 16.46 16.16
N GLY A 356 14.00 15.46 16.11
CA GLY A 356 12.54 15.64 16.20
C GLY A 356 11.97 16.35 14.96
N TRP A 357 12.57 16.16 13.78
CA TRP A 357 12.05 16.75 12.54
C TRP A 357 10.71 16.14 12.15
N LEU A 358 9.90 16.90 11.40
CA LEU A 358 8.60 16.48 10.90
C LEU A 358 8.75 15.26 9.98
N PRO A 359 8.20 14.09 10.33
CA PRO A 359 8.45 12.86 9.57
C PRO A 359 8.01 12.95 8.10
N GLY A 360 6.78 13.42 7.84
CA GLY A 360 6.23 13.47 6.49
C GLY A 360 7.05 14.33 5.52
N GLU A 361 7.37 15.56 5.91
CA GLU A 361 8.14 16.51 5.09
C GLU A 361 9.58 16.06 4.91
N THR A 362 10.22 15.58 5.99
CA THR A 362 11.59 15.08 5.95
C THR A 362 11.71 13.92 4.97
N LEU A 363 10.74 13.00 4.96
CA LEU A 363 10.71 11.88 4.03
C LEU A 363 10.39 12.32 2.59
N ALA A 364 9.54 13.34 2.39
CA ALA A 364 9.31 13.92 1.07
C ALA A 364 10.58 14.55 0.47
N TRP A 365 11.33 15.30 1.28
CA TRP A 365 12.63 15.84 0.88
C TRP A 365 13.66 14.73 0.64
N ALA A 366 13.65 13.67 1.46
CA ALA A 366 14.51 12.50 1.24
C ALA A 366 14.26 11.86 -0.14
N VAL A 367 13.01 11.76 -0.58
CA VAL A 367 12.67 11.29 -1.94
C VAL A 367 13.29 12.21 -2.99
N ALA A 368 13.09 13.53 -2.89
CA ALA A 368 13.65 14.49 -3.84
C ALA A 368 15.18 14.41 -3.91
N VAL A 369 15.86 14.46 -2.76
CA VAL A 369 17.33 14.37 -2.65
C VAL A 369 17.85 13.06 -3.23
N ALA A 370 17.21 11.93 -2.93
CA ALA A 370 17.59 10.64 -3.49
C ALA A 370 17.53 10.62 -5.02
N GLY A 371 16.54 11.27 -5.64
CA GLY A 371 16.46 11.39 -7.10
C GLY A 371 17.67 12.08 -7.70
N PHE A 372 18.07 13.21 -7.13
CA PHE A 372 19.26 13.94 -7.58
C PHE A 372 20.54 13.11 -7.40
N LEU A 373 20.70 12.44 -6.26
CA LEU A 373 21.86 11.59 -5.97
C LEU A 373 21.92 10.38 -6.93
N GLN A 374 20.78 9.75 -7.22
CA GLN A 374 20.69 8.65 -8.19
C GLN A 374 21.08 9.09 -9.59
N LEU A 375 20.54 10.23 -10.04
CA LEU A 375 20.86 10.81 -11.34
C LEU A 375 22.34 11.16 -11.43
N ALA A 376 22.90 11.85 -10.43
CA ALA A 376 24.30 12.23 -10.38
C ALA A 376 25.24 11.01 -10.43
N ALA A 377 24.95 9.97 -9.65
CA ALA A 377 25.77 8.75 -9.61
C ALA A 377 25.78 8.00 -10.96
N LEU A 378 24.63 7.90 -11.62
CA LEU A 378 24.53 7.30 -12.95
C LEU A 378 25.23 8.15 -14.01
N TRP A 379 25.06 9.48 -13.95
CA TRP A 379 25.69 10.40 -14.90
C TRP A 379 27.21 10.40 -14.76
N ALA A 380 27.73 10.44 -13.53
CA ALA A 380 29.16 10.30 -13.26
C ALA A 380 29.72 8.96 -13.77
N THR A 381 28.94 7.88 -13.66
CA THR A 381 29.34 6.57 -14.20
C THR A 381 29.40 6.57 -15.73
N CYS A 382 28.42 7.19 -16.40
CA CYS A 382 28.45 7.38 -17.85
C CYS A 382 29.70 8.15 -18.31
N LEU A 383 30.04 9.24 -17.62
CA LEU A 383 31.25 10.02 -17.89
C LEU A 383 32.52 9.18 -17.72
N LYS A 384 32.66 8.49 -16.59
CA LYS A 384 33.83 7.63 -16.27
C LYS A 384 33.99 6.45 -17.24
N LYS A 385 32.90 5.97 -17.84
CA LYS A 385 32.90 4.78 -18.71
C LYS A 385 32.89 5.10 -20.20
N GLY A 386 33.24 6.33 -20.59
CA GLY A 386 33.41 6.71 -21.99
C GLY A 386 32.09 6.92 -22.75
N ALA A 387 30.99 7.15 -22.03
CA ALA A 387 29.69 7.46 -22.59
C ALA A 387 29.20 8.85 -22.13
N PRO A 388 29.89 9.96 -22.50
CA PRO A 388 29.56 11.28 -21.99
C PRO A 388 28.24 11.79 -22.56
N ILE A 389 27.15 11.61 -21.81
CA ILE A 389 25.84 12.17 -22.14
C ILE A 389 25.83 13.66 -21.80
N LYS A 390 25.55 14.50 -22.79
CA LYS A 390 25.54 15.97 -22.66
C LYS A 390 24.14 16.52 -22.90
N LEU A 391 23.83 17.65 -22.28
CA LEU A 391 22.62 18.40 -22.60
C LEU A 391 22.83 19.15 -23.92
N VAL A 392 22.22 18.65 -24.99
CA VAL A 392 22.21 19.26 -26.33
C VAL A 392 20.86 19.91 -26.64
N ARG A 393 20.77 20.75 -27.66
CA ARG A 393 19.49 21.36 -28.07
C ARG A 393 18.48 20.27 -28.46
N PRO A 394 17.29 20.21 -27.81
CA PRO A 394 16.28 19.22 -28.14
C PRO A 394 15.72 19.50 -29.54
N ARG A 395 15.73 18.48 -30.41
CA ARG A 395 15.13 18.56 -31.75
C ARG A 395 14.30 17.32 -32.00
N LEU A 396 13.02 17.49 -32.34
CA LEU A 396 12.11 16.41 -32.68
C LEU A 396 12.34 15.95 -34.15
N ASP A 397 13.49 15.33 -34.39
CA ASP A 397 13.83 14.77 -35.69
C ASP A 397 13.15 13.40 -35.93
N ARG A 398 13.35 12.83 -37.13
CA ARG A 398 12.75 11.54 -37.54
C ARG A 398 13.12 10.40 -36.57
N GLU A 399 14.31 10.47 -35.97
CA GLU A 399 14.80 9.44 -35.04
C GLU A 399 14.10 9.53 -33.70
N MET A 400 13.93 10.75 -33.17
CA MET A 400 13.17 10.98 -31.94
C MET A 400 11.69 10.62 -32.11
N LYS A 401 11.07 10.99 -33.24
CA LYS A 401 9.68 10.58 -33.56
C LYS A 401 9.55 9.06 -33.56
N LYS A 402 10.51 8.34 -34.15
CA LYS A 402 10.54 6.87 -34.15
C LYS A 402 10.68 6.29 -32.74
N LEU A 403 11.55 6.87 -31.90
CA LEU A 403 11.70 6.45 -30.50
C LEU A 403 10.37 6.60 -29.74
N PHE A 404 9.73 7.77 -29.80
CA PHE A 404 8.45 8.00 -29.12
C PHE A 404 7.31 7.13 -29.65
N ALA A 405 7.25 6.91 -30.97
CA ALA A 405 6.26 6.01 -31.58
C ALA A 405 6.42 4.56 -31.07
N LEU A 406 7.66 4.09 -30.91
CA LEU A 406 7.95 2.75 -30.36
C LEU A 406 7.69 2.67 -28.85
N MET A 407 7.83 3.78 -28.12
CA MET A 407 7.50 3.84 -26.70
C MET A 407 5.99 3.72 -26.45
N GLY A 408 5.15 4.27 -27.32
CA GLY A 408 3.69 4.33 -27.12
C GLY A 408 3.05 3.00 -26.71
N PRO A 409 3.20 1.92 -27.50
CA PRO A 409 2.68 0.59 -27.16
C PRO A 409 3.27 0.02 -25.86
N GLY A 410 4.57 0.24 -25.62
CA GLY A 410 5.25 -0.21 -24.40
C GLY A 410 4.73 0.50 -23.15
N VAL A 411 4.48 1.81 -23.23
CA VAL A 411 3.89 2.61 -22.14
C VAL A 411 2.47 2.13 -21.89
N ALA A 412 1.66 1.96 -22.94
CA ALA A 412 0.29 1.46 -22.80
C ALA A 412 0.26 0.10 -22.09
N SER A 413 1.13 -0.83 -22.47
CA SER A 413 1.25 -2.14 -21.82
C SER A 413 1.72 -2.04 -20.36
N ALA A 414 2.68 -1.16 -20.05
CA ALA A 414 3.15 -0.96 -18.68
C ALA A 414 2.09 -0.29 -17.80
N SER A 415 1.29 0.62 -18.36
CA SER A 415 0.23 1.35 -17.67
C SER A 415 -0.91 0.45 -17.21
N VAL A 416 -1.26 -0.62 -17.95
CA VAL A 416 -2.32 -1.57 -17.54
C VAL A 416 -2.12 -2.09 -16.12
N GLN A 417 -0.89 -2.45 -15.75
CA GLN A 417 -0.59 -2.93 -14.39
C GLN A 417 -0.62 -1.81 -13.34
N GLN A 418 -0.28 -0.58 -13.73
CA GLN A 418 -0.28 0.54 -12.78
C GLN A 418 -1.67 1.10 -12.52
N ILE A 419 -2.57 1.01 -13.50
CA ILE A 419 -3.98 1.40 -13.36
C ILE A 419 -4.61 0.67 -12.17
N ASN A 420 -4.29 -0.61 -11.99
CA ASN A 420 -4.79 -1.42 -10.88
C ASN A 420 -4.45 -0.82 -9.50
N LEU A 421 -3.20 -0.39 -9.32
CA LEU A 421 -2.72 0.19 -8.06
C LEU A 421 -3.25 1.62 -7.86
N LEU A 422 -3.45 2.36 -8.95
CA LEU A 422 -4.04 3.69 -8.93
C LEU A 422 -5.50 3.63 -8.46
N ILE A 423 -6.31 2.77 -9.09
CA ILE A 423 -7.74 2.65 -8.76
C ILE A 423 -7.93 2.13 -7.34
N GLY A 424 -7.17 1.11 -6.92
CA GLY A 424 -7.20 0.66 -5.53
C GLY A 424 -6.82 1.77 -4.54
N GLY A 425 -5.97 2.71 -4.95
CA GLY A 425 -5.64 3.91 -4.17
C GLY A 425 -6.77 4.91 -4.05
N ILE A 426 -7.41 5.21 -5.18
CA ILE A 426 -8.56 6.09 -5.24
C ILE A 426 -9.66 5.57 -4.32
N ILE A 427 -10.00 4.28 -4.41
CA ILE A 427 -11.04 3.69 -3.56
C ILE A 427 -10.58 3.67 -2.10
N ALA A 428 -9.33 3.30 -1.81
CA ALA A 428 -8.80 3.31 -0.45
C ALA A 428 -8.80 4.71 0.19
N SER A 429 -8.66 5.78 -0.60
CA SER A 429 -8.66 7.15 -0.06
C SER A 429 -9.97 7.54 0.63
N PHE A 430 -11.07 6.82 0.37
CA PHE A 430 -12.36 7.03 1.03
C PHE A 430 -12.45 6.41 2.43
N GLN A 431 -11.39 5.74 2.91
CA GLN A 431 -11.33 5.19 4.26
C GLN A 431 -10.05 5.66 4.98
N PRO A 432 -10.16 6.23 6.20
CA PRO A 432 -9.00 6.61 7.01
C PRO A 432 -8.05 5.45 7.28
N GLY A 433 -6.75 5.68 7.09
CA GLY A 433 -5.69 4.70 7.33
C GLY A 433 -5.64 3.58 6.28
N ALA A 434 -6.61 3.48 5.37
CA ALA A 434 -6.68 2.37 4.41
C ALA A 434 -5.50 2.38 3.44
N VAL A 435 -5.01 3.57 3.06
CA VAL A 435 -3.87 3.68 2.15
C VAL A 435 -2.61 3.08 2.79
N SER A 436 -2.35 3.41 4.06
CA SER A 436 -1.20 2.88 4.80
C SER A 436 -1.37 1.41 5.22
N TYR A 437 -2.55 0.96 5.65
CA TYR A 437 -2.80 -0.47 5.93
C TYR A 437 -2.52 -1.34 4.70
N LEU A 438 -3.05 -0.93 3.54
CA LEU A 438 -2.82 -1.64 2.28
C LEU A 438 -1.36 -1.59 1.88
N TYR A 439 -0.67 -0.47 2.08
CA TYR A 439 0.75 -0.37 1.81
C TYR A 439 1.57 -1.35 2.66
N TYR A 440 1.41 -1.35 3.99
CA TYR A 440 2.19 -2.20 4.89
C TYR A 440 1.88 -3.69 4.70
N SER A 441 0.62 -4.04 4.52
CA SER A 441 0.22 -5.43 4.25
C SER A 441 0.75 -5.94 2.91
N ASP A 442 0.66 -5.13 1.84
CA ASP A 442 1.21 -5.46 0.52
C ASP A 442 2.74 -5.66 0.58
N ARG A 443 3.47 -4.92 1.43
CA ARG A 443 4.92 -5.13 1.60
C ARG A 443 5.27 -6.51 2.16
N VAL A 444 4.55 -6.95 3.19
CA VAL A 444 4.75 -8.28 3.78
C VAL A 444 4.36 -9.37 2.79
N TYR A 445 3.23 -9.18 2.13
CA TYR A 445 2.72 -10.06 1.07
C TYR A 445 3.71 -10.21 -0.11
N GLN A 446 4.40 -9.14 -0.50
CA GLN A 446 5.36 -9.17 -1.60
C GLN A 446 6.67 -9.91 -1.29
N LEU A 447 7.00 -10.15 -0.01
CA LEU A 447 8.25 -10.83 0.36
C LEU A 447 8.31 -12.27 -0.20
N PRO A 448 7.35 -13.18 0.09
CA PRO A 448 7.36 -14.51 -0.51
C PRO A 448 7.15 -14.47 -2.02
N LEU A 449 6.23 -13.62 -2.49
CA LEU A 449 5.91 -13.50 -3.92
C LEU A 449 7.14 -13.11 -4.75
N GLY A 450 7.91 -12.14 -4.27
CA GLY A 450 9.11 -11.65 -4.94
C GLY A 450 10.23 -12.68 -5.00
N MET A 451 10.42 -13.47 -3.93
CA MET A 451 11.45 -14.50 -3.91
C MET A 451 11.06 -15.72 -4.76
N ILE A 452 9.84 -16.24 -4.57
CA ILE A 452 9.39 -17.49 -5.20
C ILE A 452 9.01 -17.26 -6.67
N GLY A 453 8.18 -16.24 -6.93
CA GLY A 453 7.64 -15.99 -8.26
C GLY A 453 8.70 -15.55 -9.27
N ILE A 454 9.69 -14.75 -8.84
CA ILE A 454 10.80 -14.34 -9.70
C ILE A 454 11.74 -15.52 -9.96
N ALA A 455 12.10 -16.28 -8.93
CA ALA A 455 12.97 -17.44 -9.08
C ALA A 455 12.37 -18.47 -10.06
N LEU A 456 11.11 -18.85 -9.86
CA LEU A 456 10.42 -19.81 -10.74
C LEU A 456 10.30 -19.26 -12.17
N GLY A 457 9.91 -18.00 -12.35
CA GLY A 457 9.80 -17.41 -13.69
C GLY A 457 11.13 -17.37 -14.46
N VAL A 458 12.23 -17.04 -13.78
CA VAL A 458 13.58 -16.97 -14.39
C VAL A 458 14.11 -18.36 -14.74
N VAL A 459 13.82 -19.37 -13.91
CA VAL A 459 14.29 -20.74 -14.14
C VAL A 459 13.44 -21.47 -15.19
N LEU A 460 12.12 -21.28 -15.16
CA LEU A 460 11.21 -22.03 -16.03
C LEU A 460 11.25 -21.57 -17.49
N LEU A 461 11.37 -20.26 -17.76
CA LEU A 461 11.25 -19.75 -19.13
C LEU A 461 12.35 -20.27 -20.08
N PRO A 462 13.65 -20.21 -19.74
CA PRO A 462 14.71 -20.75 -20.60
C PRO A 462 14.57 -22.26 -20.82
N GLU A 463 14.21 -22.99 -19.76
CA GLU A 463 14.08 -24.45 -19.81
C GLU A 463 12.92 -24.89 -20.71
N VAL A 464 11.73 -24.30 -20.51
CA VAL A 464 10.54 -24.58 -21.33
C VAL A 464 10.79 -24.20 -22.79
N THR A 465 11.46 -23.07 -23.04
CA THR A 465 11.81 -22.64 -24.42
C THR A 465 12.76 -23.62 -25.09
N ARG A 466 13.80 -24.09 -24.38
CA ARG A 466 14.74 -25.09 -24.89
C ARG A 466 14.04 -26.41 -25.23
N GLN A 467 13.18 -26.90 -24.34
CA GLN A 467 12.43 -28.14 -24.55
C GLN A 467 11.48 -28.05 -25.74
N LEU A 468 10.78 -26.91 -25.92
CA LEU A 468 9.91 -26.69 -27.09
C LEU A 468 10.70 -26.58 -28.39
N GLN A 469 11.84 -25.88 -28.40
CA GLN A 469 12.71 -25.80 -29.58
C GLN A 469 13.29 -27.17 -29.96
N GLY A 470 13.49 -28.06 -28.98
CA GLY A 470 13.89 -29.45 -29.18
C GLY A 470 12.74 -30.40 -29.56
N GLY A 471 11.52 -29.90 -29.77
CA GLY A 471 10.35 -30.73 -30.10
C GLY A 471 9.77 -31.54 -28.92
N LEU A 472 10.24 -31.31 -27.70
CA LEU A 472 9.88 -32.07 -26.50
C LEU A 472 8.66 -31.47 -25.80
N GLU A 473 7.54 -31.31 -26.52
CA GLU A 473 6.35 -30.62 -25.99
C GLU A 473 5.79 -31.22 -24.70
N ARG A 474 5.74 -32.56 -24.61
CA ARG A 474 5.27 -33.26 -23.39
C ARG A 474 6.19 -33.01 -22.19
N GLN A 475 7.50 -32.89 -22.42
CA GLN A 475 8.44 -32.59 -21.34
C GLN A 475 8.28 -31.14 -20.88
N ALA A 476 8.09 -30.19 -21.81
CA ALA A 476 7.83 -28.79 -21.51
C ALA A 476 6.56 -28.61 -20.64
N GLY A 477 5.49 -29.33 -20.95
CA GLY A 477 4.27 -29.38 -20.12
C GLY A 477 4.51 -29.94 -18.71
N LYS A 478 5.30 -31.01 -18.58
CA LYS A 478 5.70 -31.57 -17.28
C LYS A 478 6.55 -30.61 -16.46
N THR A 479 7.45 -29.87 -17.10
CA THR A 479 8.30 -28.84 -16.46
C THR A 479 7.44 -27.74 -15.83
N ILE A 480 6.41 -27.26 -16.54
CA ILE A 480 5.45 -26.29 -15.97
C ILE A 480 4.65 -26.91 -14.82
N THR A 481 4.18 -28.14 -14.99
CA THR A 481 3.43 -28.87 -13.94
C THR A 481 4.27 -29.01 -12.66
N ARG A 482 5.57 -29.32 -12.78
CA ARG A 482 6.49 -29.34 -11.64
C ARG A 482 6.69 -27.95 -11.03
N GLY A 483 6.74 -26.92 -11.87
CA GLY A 483 6.73 -25.52 -11.42
C GLY A 483 5.49 -25.17 -10.58
N ILE A 484 4.31 -25.70 -10.94
CA ILE A 484 3.06 -25.54 -10.17
C ILE A 484 3.23 -26.20 -8.80
N GLU A 485 3.68 -27.45 -8.75
CA GLU A 485 3.90 -28.16 -7.48
C GLU A 485 4.89 -27.44 -6.56
N LEU A 486 6.04 -27.00 -7.09
CA LEU A 486 7.05 -26.26 -6.33
C LEU A 486 6.54 -24.90 -5.86
N GLY A 487 5.79 -24.20 -6.71
CA GLY A 487 5.14 -22.94 -6.36
C GLY A 487 4.14 -23.10 -5.21
N MET A 488 3.28 -24.12 -5.28
CA MET A 488 2.27 -24.40 -4.26
C MET A 488 2.90 -24.87 -2.95
N LEU A 489 3.94 -25.70 -3.02
CA LEU A 489 4.69 -26.19 -1.85
C LEU A 489 5.22 -25.03 -0.99
N LEU A 490 5.67 -23.94 -1.61
CA LEU A 490 6.24 -22.79 -0.91
C LEU A 490 5.18 -21.74 -0.54
N THR A 491 4.14 -21.57 -1.35
CA THR A 491 3.15 -20.50 -1.17
C THR A 491 1.97 -20.87 -0.30
N LEU A 492 1.50 -22.13 -0.32
CA LEU A 492 0.39 -22.58 0.52
C LEU A 492 0.68 -22.44 2.03
N PRO A 493 1.83 -22.91 2.57
CA PRO A 493 2.12 -22.71 3.99
C PRO A 493 2.30 -21.23 4.34
N ALA A 494 2.94 -20.44 3.47
CA ALA A 494 3.08 -19.00 3.69
C ALA A 494 1.71 -18.30 3.73
N ALA A 495 0.81 -18.64 2.80
CA ALA A 495 -0.55 -18.12 2.76
C ALA A 495 -1.34 -18.52 4.00
N ALA A 496 -1.27 -19.80 4.42
CA ALA A 496 -1.95 -20.28 5.61
C ALA A 496 -1.45 -19.58 6.89
N ALA A 497 -0.13 -19.38 7.03
CA ALA A 497 0.42 -18.62 8.15
C ALA A 497 -0.10 -17.18 8.16
N MET A 498 -0.08 -16.49 7.02
CA MET A 498 -0.56 -15.11 6.91
C MET A 498 -2.08 -14.98 7.08
N VAL A 499 -2.87 -16.03 6.82
CA VAL A 499 -4.32 -16.03 7.06
C VAL A 499 -4.63 -16.30 8.53
N VAL A 500 -3.89 -17.19 9.20
CA VAL A 500 -4.21 -17.63 10.56
C VAL A 500 -3.64 -16.71 11.64
N VAL A 501 -2.42 -16.19 11.44
CA VAL A 501 -1.72 -15.32 12.41
C VAL A 501 -1.29 -13.97 11.81
N PRO A 502 -2.16 -13.28 11.05
CA PRO A 502 -1.79 -12.05 10.35
C PRO A 502 -1.35 -10.93 11.29
N THR A 503 -2.08 -10.75 12.40
CA THR A 503 -1.86 -9.65 13.34
C THR A 503 -0.52 -9.82 14.04
N GLU A 504 -0.15 -11.04 14.39
CA GLU A 504 1.10 -11.40 15.07
C GLU A 504 2.30 -11.14 14.17
N LEU A 505 2.18 -11.49 12.87
CA LEU A 505 3.21 -11.20 11.87
C LEU A 505 3.41 -9.69 11.69
N ILE A 506 2.31 -8.93 11.55
CA ILE A 506 2.40 -7.47 11.45
C ILE A 506 2.91 -6.86 12.75
N ALA A 507 2.48 -7.35 13.91
CA ALA A 507 2.90 -6.85 15.21
C ALA A 507 4.41 -7.03 15.43
N GLY A 508 4.94 -8.23 15.13
CA GLY A 508 6.38 -8.48 15.21
C GLY A 508 7.20 -7.56 14.31
N LEU A 509 6.68 -7.24 13.11
CA LEU A 509 7.37 -6.44 12.10
C LEU A 509 7.22 -4.92 12.25
N PHE A 510 6.08 -4.44 12.71
CA PHE A 510 5.75 -3.01 12.63
C PHE A 510 5.31 -2.39 13.95
N GLN A 511 4.78 -3.15 14.92
CA GLN A 511 4.18 -2.58 16.14
C GLN A 511 5.21 -1.97 17.11
N ARG A 512 5.57 -0.71 16.83
CA ARG A 512 6.59 0.11 17.51
C ARG A 512 6.30 1.59 17.25
N GLY A 513 6.60 2.47 18.22
CA GLY A 513 6.39 3.91 18.08
C GLY A 513 4.94 4.25 17.73
N GLU A 514 4.74 5.07 16.70
CA GLU A 514 3.42 5.51 16.21
C GLU A 514 2.58 4.36 15.61
N PHE A 515 3.18 3.21 15.28
CA PHE A 515 2.43 2.06 14.79
C PHE A 515 1.95 1.19 15.96
N VAL A 516 0.69 1.36 16.32
CA VAL A 516 0.09 0.72 17.49
C VAL A 516 -0.58 -0.64 17.17
N ARG A 517 -1.02 -1.38 18.20
CA ARG A 517 -1.70 -2.68 18.03
C ARG A 517 -2.95 -2.59 17.15
N ALA A 518 -3.72 -1.50 17.25
CA ALA A 518 -4.88 -1.29 16.40
C ALA A 518 -4.51 -1.25 14.90
N ASP A 519 -3.38 -0.62 14.57
CA ASP A 519 -2.81 -0.58 13.22
C ASP A 519 -2.42 -1.99 12.77
N ALA A 520 -1.82 -2.76 13.67
CA ALA A 520 -1.42 -4.14 13.40
C ALA A 520 -2.63 -5.04 13.09
N VAL A 521 -3.75 -4.86 13.79
CA VAL A 521 -4.99 -5.62 13.54
C VAL A 521 -5.58 -5.27 12.16
N GLN A 522 -5.71 -3.99 11.82
CA GLN A 522 -6.30 -3.59 10.53
C GLN A 522 -5.41 -3.99 9.35
N THR A 523 -4.10 -3.72 9.47
CA THR A 523 -3.11 -4.16 8.49
C THR A 523 -3.07 -5.69 8.38
N GLY A 524 -3.22 -6.40 9.51
CA GLY A 524 -3.31 -7.85 9.55
C GLY A 524 -4.52 -8.40 8.78
N ARG A 525 -5.71 -7.80 8.96
CA ARG A 525 -6.91 -8.18 8.19
C ARG A 525 -6.68 -8.03 6.67
N ALA A 526 -6.03 -6.95 6.25
CA ALA A 526 -5.64 -6.75 4.85
C ALA A 526 -4.62 -7.79 4.38
N LEU A 527 -3.61 -8.11 5.20
CA LEU A 527 -2.61 -9.13 4.93
C LEU A 527 -3.25 -10.51 4.72
N ALA A 528 -4.17 -10.92 5.58
CA ALA A 528 -4.89 -12.18 5.44
C ALA A 528 -5.67 -12.25 4.12
N ALA A 529 -6.34 -11.15 3.73
CA ALA A 529 -7.05 -11.07 2.45
C ALA A 529 -6.10 -11.13 1.24
N PHE A 530 -4.94 -10.48 1.28
CA PHE A 530 -3.90 -10.60 0.24
C PHE A 530 -3.30 -12.01 0.19
N ALA A 531 -3.09 -12.64 1.34
CA ALA A 531 -2.47 -13.96 1.44
C ALA A 531 -3.27 -15.06 0.71
N LEU A 532 -4.60 -14.94 0.65
CA LEU A 532 -5.44 -15.84 -0.15
C LEU A 532 -5.08 -15.81 -1.66
N GLY A 533 -4.54 -14.69 -2.15
CA GLY A 533 -4.08 -14.52 -3.53
C GLY A 533 -2.62 -14.95 -3.76
N LEU A 534 -1.83 -15.15 -2.70
CA LEU A 534 -0.38 -15.45 -2.80
C LEU A 534 -0.08 -16.66 -3.72
N PRO A 535 -0.75 -17.82 -3.54
CA PRO A 535 -0.53 -18.95 -4.43
C PRO A 535 -0.92 -18.62 -5.88
N GLY A 536 -2.04 -17.92 -6.06
CA GLY A 536 -2.54 -17.51 -7.38
C GLY A 536 -1.53 -16.63 -8.14
N TYR A 537 -0.94 -15.64 -7.49
CA TYR A 537 0.07 -14.77 -8.13
C TYR A 537 1.35 -15.51 -8.53
N VAL A 538 1.79 -16.48 -7.74
CA VAL A 538 2.91 -17.35 -8.13
C VAL A 538 2.53 -18.24 -9.30
N LEU A 539 1.32 -18.80 -9.32
CA LEU A 539 0.84 -19.60 -10.45
C LEU A 539 0.75 -18.80 -11.75
N ILE A 540 0.35 -17.52 -11.71
CA ILE A 540 0.41 -16.62 -12.88
C ILE A 540 1.84 -16.59 -13.45
N LYS A 541 2.86 -16.47 -12.59
CA LYS A 541 4.27 -16.43 -13.02
C LYS A 541 4.79 -17.77 -13.54
N VAL A 542 4.25 -18.88 -13.05
CA VAL A 542 4.60 -20.23 -13.50
C VAL A 542 3.95 -20.58 -14.84
N LEU A 543 2.70 -20.14 -15.06
CA LEU A 543 1.94 -20.43 -16.29
C LEU A 543 2.34 -19.53 -17.46
N GLN A 544 2.69 -18.26 -17.21
CA GLN A 544 3.09 -17.29 -18.25
C GLN A 544 4.19 -17.80 -19.21
N PRO A 545 5.27 -18.45 -18.75
CA PRO A 545 6.28 -19.04 -19.63
C PRO A 545 5.72 -19.99 -20.69
N GLY A 546 4.64 -20.72 -20.41
CA GLY A 546 4.02 -21.64 -21.39
C GLY A 546 3.46 -20.93 -22.63
N TYR A 547 3.03 -19.68 -22.48
CA TYR A 547 2.58 -18.85 -23.60
C TYR A 547 3.75 -18.21 -24.34
N PHE A 548 4.69 -17.62 -23.60
CA PHE A 548 5.84 -16.92 -24.20
C PHE A 548 6.76 -17.86 -24.97
N ALA A 549 6.97 -19.07 -24.46
CA ALA A 549 7.78 -20.08 -25.15
C ALA A 549 7.12 -20.58 -26.45
N LYS A 550 5.79 -20.42 -26.60
CA LYS A 550 5.03 -20.66 -27.84
C LYS A 550 4.89 -19.41 -28.73
N GLY A 551 5.52 -18.29 -28.37
CA GLY A 551 5.41 -17.02 -29.09
C GLY A 551 4.08 -16.26 -28.89
N ASP A 552 3.19 -16.73 -28.01
CA ASP A 552 1.92 -16.08 -27.71
C ASP A 552 2.08 -15.02 -26.62
N THR A 553 2.26 -13.77 -27.05
CA THR A 553 2.35 -12.62 -26.14
C THR A 553 1.03 -11.88 -25.97
N LYS A 554 0.05 -12.13 -26.85
CA LYS A 554 -1.21 -11.37 -26.90
C LYS A 554 -2.23 -11.91 -25.90
N ASN A 555 -2.37 -13.23 -25.78
CA ASN A 555 -3.38 -13.81 -24.89
C ASN A 555 -3.08 -13.54 -23.40
N PRO A 556 -1.84 -13.71 -22.89
CA PRO A 556 -1.52 -13.35 -21.51
C PRO A 556 -1.80 -11.87 -21.19
N MET A 557 -1.58 -10.97 -22.15
CA MET A 557 -1.87 -9.55 -21.98
C MET A 557 -3.38 -9.28 -21.85
N LYS A 558 -4.21 -9.91 -22.69
CA LYS A 558 -5.67 -9.81 -22.61
C LYS A 558 -6.19 -10.34 -21.27
N MET A 559 -5.68 -11.49 -20.81
CA MET A 559 -6.05 -12.08 -19.52
C MET A 559 -5.64 -11.18 -18.35
N ALA A 560 -4.45 -10.54 -18.42
CA ALA A 560 -4.04 -9.55 -17.44
C ALA A 560 -4.94 -8.31 -17.43
N LEU A 561 -5.45 -7.87 -18.58
CA LEU A 561 -6.43 -6.78 -18.65
C LEU A 561 -7.77 -7.20 -18.02
N THR A 562 -8.24 -8.41 -18.29
CA THR A 562 -9.43 -8.97 -17.63
C THR A 562 -9.24 -9.07 -16.12
N MET A 563 -8.07 -9.49 -15.64
CA MET A 563 -7.71 -9.49 -14.21
C MET A 563 -7.87 -8.10 -13.59
N VAL A 564 -7.35 -7.05 -14.25
CA VAL A 564 -7.49 -5.67 -13.77
C VAL A 564 -8.95 -5.25 -13.73
N LEU A 565 -9.73 -5.54 -14.78
CA LEU A 565 -11.16 -5.22 -14.82
C LEU A 565 -11.94 -5.92 -13.70
N VAL A 566 -11.71 -7.23 -13.50
CA VAL A 566 -12.32 -8.01 -12.42
C VAL A 566 -11.95 -7.41 -11.07
N ASN A 567 -10.69 -7.05 -10.85
CA ASN A 567 -10.27 -6.43 -9.60
C ASN A 567 -11.03 -5.11 -9.33
N ILE A 568 -11.16 -4.25 -10.34
CA ILE A 568 -11.88 -2.97 -10.21
C ILE A 568 -13.35 -3.22 -9.85
N VAL A 569 -14.03 -4.11 -10.59
CA VAL A 569 -15.45 -4.41 -10.36
C VAL A 569 -15.65 -5.01 -8.96
N VAL A 570 -14.88 -6.02 -8.59
CA VAL A 570 -14.99 -6.67 -7.28
C VAL A 570 -14.59 -5.72 -6.15
N SER A 571 -13.60 -4.84 -6.36
CA SER A 571 -13.21 -3.80 -5.40
C SER A 571 -14.37 -2.85 -5.11
N LEU A 572 -15.04 -2.35 -6.15
CA LEU A 572 -16.20 -1.45 -5.99
C LEU A 572 -17.38 -2.16 -5.32
N LEU A 573 -17.58 -3.45 -5.58
CA LEU A 573 -18.64 -4.25 -4.95
C LEU A 573 -18.35 -4.57 -3.48
N LEU A 574 -17.11 -4.91 -3.11
CA LEU A 574 -16.75 -5.35 -1.77
C LEU A 574 -16.39 -4.21 -0.82
N PHE A 575 -15.88 -3.09 -1.32
CA PHE A 575 -15.44 -1.96 -0.50
C PHE A 575 -16.52 -1.43 0.46
N PRO A 576 -17.81 -1.27 0.07
CA PRO A 576 -18.86 -0.84 1.00
C PRO A 576 -19.07 -1.79 2.19
N TRP A 577 -18.79 -3.09 2.02
CA TRP A 577 -19.05 -4.13 3.01
C TRP A 577 -17.82 -4.44 3.88
N LEU A 578 -16.63 -4.47 3.27
CA LEU A 578 -15.39 -4.93 3.90
C LEU A 578 -14.32 -3.84 4.00
N GLY A 579 -14.56 -2.63 3.48
CA GLY A 579 -13.58 -1.54 3.43
C GLY A 579 -12.30 -1.95 2.70
N HIS A 580 -11.15 -1.53 3.23
CA HIS A 580 -9.83 -1.86 2.69
C HIS A 580 -9.55 -3.37 2.61
N VAL A 581 -10.13 -4.19 3.50
CA VAL A 581 -10.01 -5.67 3.43
C VAL A 581 -10.66 -6.19 2.15
N GLY A 582 -11.76 -5.56 1.72
CA GLY A 582 -12.43 -5.87 0.45
C GLY A 582 -11.54 -5.60 -0.77
N LEU A 583 -10.71 -4.56 -0.75
CA LEU A 583 -9.76 -4.25 -1.83
C LEU A 583 -8.65 -5.29 -1.94
N ALA A 584 -8.11 -5.73 -0.80
CA ALA A 584 -7.13 -6.81 -0.75
C ALA A 584 -7.74 -8.13 -1.26
N LEU A 585 -8.98 -8.45 -0.84
CA LEU A 585 -9.68 -9.65 -1.29
C LEU A 585 -10.01 -9.62 -2.79
N ALA A 586 -10.45 -8.48 -3.31
CA ALA A 586 -10.70 -8.28 -4.74
C ALA A 586 -9.45 -8.57 -5.58
N THR A 587 -8.29 -8.14 -5.08
CA THR A 587 -6.99 -8.38 -5.71
C THR A 587 -6.68 -9.89 -5.75
N SER A 588 -6.95 -10.61 -4.65
CA SER A 588 -6.80 -12.07 -4.57
C SER A 588 -7.77 -12.82 -5.49
N ILE A 589 -9.04 -12.42 -5.55
CA ILE A 589 -10.05 -13.02 -6.44
C ILE A 589 -9.64 -12.84 -7.90
N ALA A 590 -9.26 -11.63 -8.29
CA ALA A 590 -8.81 -11.33 -9.64
C ALA A 590 -7.61 -12.19 -10.05
N ALA A 591 -6.66 -12.41 -9.15
CA ALA A 591 -5.51 -13.29 -9.40
C ALA A 591 -5.95 -14.73 -9.70
N TRP A 592 -6.86 -15.30 -8.93
CA TRP A 592 -7.39 -16.64 -9.18
C TRP A 592 -8.17 -16.74 -10.49
N VAL A 593 -8.95 -15.72 -10.85
CA VAL A 593 -9.61 -15.64 -12.17
C VAL A 593 -8.55 -15.67 -13.29
N ASN A 594 -7.46 -14.92 -13.15
CA ASN A 594 -6.37 -14.93 -14.13
C ASN A 594 -5.66 -16.29 -14.22
N VAL A 595 -5.41 -16.95 -13.09
CA VAL A 595 -4.88 -18.32 -13.06
C VAL A 595 -5.78 -19.27 -13.83
N PHE A 596 -7.09 -19.21 -13.59
CA PHE A 596 -8.06 -20.04 -14.28
C PHE A 596 -8.04 -19.80 -15.79
N MET A 597 -8.01 -18.54 -16.23
CA MET A 597 -7.90 -18.18 -17.65
C MET A 597 -6.60 -18.71 -18.30
N LEU A 598 -5.47 -18.54 -17.62
CA LEU A 598 -4.16 -18.99 -18.09
C LEU A 598 -4.08 -20.52 -18.16
N TRP A 599 -4.57 -21.21 -17.13
CA TRP A 599 -4.62 -22.67 -17.11
C TRP A 599 -5.51 -23.22 -18.23
N ARG A 600 -6.70 -22.64 -18.42
CA ARG A 600 -7.62 -23.03 -19.49
C ARG A 600 -7.03 -22.83 -20.89
N GLY A 601 -6.30 -21.74 -21.13
CA GLY A 601 -5.65 -21.53 -22.43
C GLY A 601 -4.42 -22.42 -22.69
N LEU A 602 -3.87 -23.06 -21.64
CA LEU A 602 -2.83 -24.09 -21.75
C LEU A 602 -3.39 -25.51 -21.63
N HIS A 603 -4.71 -25.66 -21.76
CA HIS A 603 -5.36 -26.97 -21.73
C HIS A 603 -4.77 -27.90 -22.80
N GLY A 604 -4.42 -29.12 -22.40
CA GLY A 604 -3.73 -30.10 -23.24
C GLY A 604 -2.20 -29.98 -23.26
N PHE A 605 -1.64 -28.79 -22.98
CA PHE A 605 -0.19 -28.62 -22.80
C PHE A 605 0.24 -28.85 -21.35
N VAL A 606 -0.48 -28.25 -20.40
CA VAL A 606 -0.29 -28.49 -18.97
C VAL A 606 -1.30 -29.54 -18.54
N VAL A 607 -0.82 -30.76 -18.25
CA VAL A 607 -1.67 -31.90 -17.85
C VAL A 607 -1.60 -32.09 -16.35
N MET A 608 -2.73 -31.89 -15.68
CA MET A 608 -2.89 -32.16 -14.25
C MET A 608 -3.27 -33.63 -14.06
N SER A 609 -2.29 -34.51 -13.90
CA SER A 609 -2.56 -35.92 -13.60
C SER A 609 -3.18 -36.07 -12.22
N GLU A 610 -3.91 -37.17 -12.01
CA GLU A 610 -4.53 -37.50 -10.72
C GLU A 610 -3.53 -37.46 -9.56
N SER A 611 -2.31 -37.93 -9.80
CA SER A 611 -1.20 -37.88 -8.83
C SER A 611 -0.81 -36.45 -8.42
N VAL A 612 -0.82 -35.48 -9.36
CA VAL A 612 -0.50 -34.08 -9.09
C VAL A 612 -1.64 -33.43 -8.30
N VAL A 613 -2.88 -33.68 -8.69
CA VAL A 613 -4.07 -33.16 -7.98
C VAL A 613 -4.08 -33.68 -6.53
N PHE A 614 -3.84 -34.97 -6.32
CA PHE A 614 -3.76 -35.57 -4.98
C PHE A 614 -2.63 -34.95 -4.16
N ARG A 615 -1.47 -34.71 -4.77
CA ARG A 615 -0.32 -34.08 -4.11
C ARG A 615 -0.63 -32.63 -3.70
N LEU A 616 -1.26 -31.85 -4.57
CA LEU A 616 -1.73 -30.50 -4.24
C LEU A 616 -2.75 -30.51 -3.10
N GLY A 617 -3.70 -31.45 -3.12
CA GLY A 617 -4.66 -31.64 -2.02
C GLY A 617 -3.98 -31.93 -0.68
N ARG A 618 -2.96 -32.80 -0.68
CA ARG A 618 -2.14 -33.05 0.52
C ARG A 618 -1.38 -31.80 0.97
N MET A 619 -0.82 -31.00 0.06
CA MET A 619 -0.15 -29.75 0.42
C MET A 619 -1.11 -28.78 1.10
N VAL A 620 -2.34 -28.64 0.59
CA VAL A 620 -3.39 -27.84 1.23
C VAL A 620 -3.69 -28.37 2.63
N LEU A 621 -3.88 -29.69 2.78
CA LEU A 621 -4.12 -30.30 4.08
C LEU A 621 -2.96 -30.04 5.08
N CYS A 622 -1.71 -30.21 4.65
CA CYS A 622 -0.53 -29.90 5.48
C CYS A 622 -0.51 -28.43 5.91
N SER A 623 -0.83 -27.50 5.00
CA SER A 623 -0.88 -26.07 5.32
C SER A 623 -2.02 -25.72 6.29
N LEU A 624 -3.17 -26.37 6.18
CA LEU A 624 -4.28 -26.22 7.13
C LEU A 624 -3.91 -26.75 8.53
N LEU A 625 -3.31 -27.94 8.61
CA LEU A 625 -2.83 -28.52 9.88
C LEU A 625 -1.74 -27.64 10.51
N MET A 626 -0.79 -27.15 9.71
CA MET A 626 0.18 -26.16 10.17
C MET A 626 -0.51 -24.90 10.69
N GLY A 627 -1.55 -24.41 10.02
CA GLY A 627 -2.38 -23.30 10.48
C GLY A 627 -2.95 -23.54 11.88
N VAL A 628 -3.50 -24.73 12.15
CA VAL A 628 -4.00 -25.09 13.49
C VAL A 628 -2.89 -25.00 14.54
N VAL A 629 -1.69 -25.53 14.24
CA VAL A 629 -0.53 -25.44 15.14
C VAL A 629 -0.16 -23.97 15.41
N LEU A 630 -0.13 -23.14 14.37
CA LEU A 630 0.19 -21.71 14.49
C LEU A 630 -0.84 -20.95 15.34
N PHE A 631 -2.12 -21.29 15.22
CA PHE A 631 -3.18 -20.69 16.02
C PHE A 631 -2.97 -20.92 17.52
N PHE A 632 -2.65 -22.16 17.93
CA PHE A 632 -2.36 -22.47 19.33
C PHE A 632 -1.03 -21.87 19.79
N ALA A 633 0.00 -21.88 18.95
CA ALA A 633 1.29 -21.25 19.25
C ALA A 633 1.14 -19.74 19.46
N ALA A 634 0.34 -19.06 18.63
CA ALA A 634 0.03 -17.64 18.77
C ALA A 634 -0.70 -17.33 20.07
N LYS A 635 -1.68 -18.16 20.47
CA LYS A 635 -2.33 -18.03 21.78
C LYS A 635 -1.33 -18.16 22.93
N GLY A 636 -0.42 -19.12 22.87
CA GLY A 636 0.63 -19.29 23.90
C GLY A 636 1.60 -18.10 23.97
N LEU A 637 1.83 -17.42 22.84
CA LEU A 637 2.71 -16.26 22.74
C LEU A 637 1.98 -14.91 22.89
N ALA A 638 0.67 -14.91 23.16
CA ALA A 638 -0.13 -13.69 23.26
C ALA A 638 0.44 -12.66 24.26
N PRO A 639 0.94 -13.03 25.46
CA PRO A 639 1.53 -12.06 26.39
C PRO A 639 2.72 -11.30 25.80
N TRP A 640 3.54 -11.96 24.97
CA TRP A 640 4.69 -11.33 24.32
C TRP A 640 4.27 -10.37 23.21
N PHE A 641 3.12 -10.60 22.57
CA PHE A 641 2.60 -9.73 21.52
C PHE A 641 1.84 -8.51 22.07
N GLU A 642 1.05 -8.72 23.12
CA GLU A 642 0.17 -7.69 23.68
C GLU A 642 0.96 -6.74 24.58
N GLU A 643 1.62 -7.28 25.60
CA GLU A 643 2.29 -6.49 26.65
C GLU A 643 3.81 -6.43 26.46
N GLY A 644 4.36 -7.38 25.69
CA GLY A 644 5.81 -7.49 25.51
C GLY A 644 6.47 -6.31 24.79
N ALA A 645 7.73 -6.06 25.14
CA ALA A 645 8.60 -5.09 24.47
C ALA A 645 8.84 -5.44 23.00
N SER A 646 9.33 -4.48 22.21
CA SER A 646 9.54 -4.66 20.77
C SER A 646 10.39 -5.89 20.41
N TRP A 647 11.42 -6.20 21.22
CA TRP A 647 12.28 -7.36 21.00
C TRP A 647 11.58 -8.69 21.33
N GLN A 648 10.71 -8.71 22.35
CA GLN A 648 9.88 -9.89 22.69
C GLN A 648 8.89 -10.18 21.56
N ARG A 649 8.26 -9.16 20.97
CA ARG A 649 7.38 -9.30 19.80
C ARG A 649 8.12 -9.89 18.60
N ILE A 650 9.34 -9.43 18.33
CA ILE A 650 10.19 -9.98 17.27
C ILE A 650 10.53 -11.45 17.57
N GLY A 651 10.96 -11.75 18.81
CA GLY A 651 11.26 -13.11 19.25
C GLY A 651 10.05 -14.05 19.11
N ALA A 652 8.88 -13.63 19.58
CA ALA A 652 7.63 -14.37 19.44
C ALA A 652 7.30 -14.65 17.97
N MET A 653 7.43 -13.64 17.10
CA MET A 653 7.20 -13.80 15.66
C MET A 653 8.18 -14.80 15.02
N VAL A 654 9.46 -14.73 15.38
CA VAL A 654 10.48 -15.69 14.89
C VAL A 654 10.13 -17.11 15.34
N ILE A 655 9.77 -17.30 16.62
CA ILE A 655 9.31 -18.60 17.14
C ILE A 655 8.10 -19.09 16.35
N LEU A 656 7.13 -18.21 16.08
CA LEU A 656 5.91 -18.53 15.33
C LEU A 656 6.23 -19.00 13.90
N VAL A 657 7.06 -18.26 13.18
CA VAL A 657 7.48 -18.59 11.81
C VAL A 657 8.27 -19.91 11.79
N SER A 658 9.21 -20.10 12.72
CA SER A 658 9.99 -21.34 12.85
C SER A 658 9.12 -22.55 13.19
N THR A 659 8.11 -22.37 14.06
CA THR A 659 7.14 -23.41 14.40
C THR A 659 6.30 -23.79 13.19
N GLY A 660 5.81 -22.80 12.43
CA GLY A 660 5.07 -23.05 11.19
C GLY A 660 5.89 -23.81 10.15
N ALA A 661 7.12 -23.35 9.88
CA ALA A 661 8.01 -24.01 8.93
C ALA A 661 8.31 -25.47 9.33
N THR A 662 8.55 -25.72 10.62
CA THR A 662 8.82 -27.07 11.15
C THR A 662 7.58 -27.95 11.08
N ALA A 663 6.41 -27.44 11.50
CA ALA A 663 5.15 -28.18 11.46
C ALA A 663 4.75 -28.55 10.03
N PHE A 664 4.85 -27.61 9.08
CA PHE A 664 4.59 -27.91 7.67
C PHE A 664 5.56 -28.95 7.12
N GLY A 665 6.86 -28.81 7.40
CA GLY A 665 7.86 -29.79 6.99
C GLY A 665 7.56 -31.19 7.52
N ALA A 666 7.19 -31.31 8.80
CA ALA A 666 6.81 -32.58 9.42
C ALA A 666 5.56 -33.19 8.78
N PHE A 667 4.48 -32.42 8.61
CA PHE A 667 3.25 -32.89 7.98
C PHE A 667 3.45 -33.26 6.51
N ALA A 668 4.23 -32.46 5.77
CA ALA A 668 4.52 -32.72 4.36
C ALA A 668 5.28 -34.04 4.14
N LEU A 669 6.20 -34.38 5.05
CA LEU A 669 6.90 -35.67 5.05
C LEU A 669 5.99 -36.82 5.47
N PHE A 670 5.22 -36.64 6.56
CA PHE A 670 4.34 -37.69 7.10
C PHE A 670 3.21 -38.07 6.14
N LEU A 671 2.52 -37.08 5.57
CA LEU A 671 1.43 -37.26 4.62
C LEU A 671 1.92 -37.56 3.20
N ARG A 672 3.25 -37.65 2.98
CA ARG A 672 3.88 -37.84 1.66
C ARG A 672 3.37 -36.83 0.63
N ALA A 673 3.25 -35.56 1.04
CA ALA A 673 3.00 -34.44 0.14
C ALA A 673 4.25 -34.11 -0.67
N THR A 674 5.43 -34.33 -0.08
CA THR A 674 6.76 -34.24 -0.70
C THR A 674 7.70 -35.27 -0.08
N SER A 675 8.74 -35.68 -0.82
CA SER A 675 9.80 -36.54 -0.28
C SER A 675 11.08 -35.75 0.03
N ILE A 676 11.94 -36.28 0.91
CA ILE A 676 13.27 -35.72 1.17
C ILE A 676 14.12 -35.71 -0.10
N GLN A 677 13.92 -36.70 -0.98
CA GLN A 677 14.58 -36.76 -2.29
C GLN A 677 14.06 -35.68 -3.24
N ASP A 678 12.76 -35.37 -3.23
CA ASP A 678 12.18 -34.26 -4.01
C ASP A 678 12.66 -32.90 -3.52
N LEU A 679 12.78 -32.71 -2.21
CA LEU A 679 13.35 -31.49 -1.61
C LEU A 679 14.83 -31.36 -1.97
N LYS A 680 15.62 -32.44 -1.84
CA LYS A 680 17.04 -32.46 -2.24
C LYS A 680 17.23 -32.30 -3.74
N ALA A 681 16.34 -32.82 -4.58
CA ALA A 681 16.39 -32.63 -6.03
C ALA A 681 15.98 -31.22 -6.45
N GLY A 682 15.10 -30.55 -5.69
CA GLY A 682 14.74 -29.15 -5.91
C GLY A 682 15.84 -28.14 -5.51
N PHE A 683 16.70 -28.48 -4.53
CA PHE A 683 17.83 -27.66 -4.08
C PHE A 683 19.21 -28.17 -4.53
N GLY A 684 19.27 -29.36 -5.12
CA GLY A 684 20.48 -29.97 -5.67
C GLY A 684 20.87 -29.27 -6.97
N LYS A 685 22.16 -28.97 -7.13
CA LYS A 685 22.71 -28.38 -8.35
C LYS A 685 22.34 -29.25 -9.55
N GLY A 686 21.46 -28.74 -10.41
CA GLY A 686 21.32 -29.18 -11.79
C GLY A 686 22.48 -28.70 -12.63
#